data_AF-A0A6P8JRQ6-F1
#
_entry.id   AF-A0A6P8JRQ6-F1
#
_cell.length_a   1.000
_cell.length_b   1.000
_cell.length_c   1.000
_cell.angle_alpha   90.00
_cell.angle_beta   90.00
_cell.angle_gamma   90.00
#
_symmetry.space_group_name_H-M   'P 1'
#
loop_
_entity.id
_entity.type
_entity.pdbx_description
1 polymer ?
#
loop_
_entity_poly.entity_id
_entity_poly.type
_entity_poly.pdbx_seq_one_letter_code
_entity_poly.pdbx_strand_id
1 'polypeptide(L)'
;MSSSVTPHSVRGNKAFWLRSGGKVEKPAPAKATWARTSSCGGVFSTPPVDNCDESPNKSRLSRIPTRRGANPSSIQLRKTSLERFTSSPNMRPCISTYSLPNRRVEPEHNVVEPDRKTDIDELNPPKRNVVPPRTRVHTTPVEPNQIGKKTEKGSHLRVLELNRMRVFETQKKKLENLQSEFMHKIRLMGSDLRNQGVFKFVGMTVNDECKLVVHQNDLLRLPKIIPSESINDLKSRCRAIVEQGVMLVYDHIPRIQMAQNDLEASEKREETQSKLSKLVEEKMTLLVEEIEQLCGAGSKHESPNKSLYREMGELRSQKQVMEVRYFDAQKEHTEQINQLRADLDDKLKQELASRDQIIVELRKSLRRSEDMLNDQSIRLAENNSKLLTEDSTIEVLRSEVARLMAVKAQMVQRLESADMGLERARNSVDKNLKQIDYLEGELKEARELIVHLQKRPDAMDAGVKEKDLIIADLKLQLQGLEQHKKVMNKQVANTIKQHADFEELGKHYKEALQQISDLKETLNVTNAKLEMQSKLEVQLRKEVSKMREQSVVDQKLLRARSELIATLQKNGQDSSTKLDQMYYQVSEKDTLINQVNNQLMSKEEEFQNLYGTLTHKQMEVRRQEHIIKLLKEQNSRVSLLRANQDERNATMEEEIINLKNTICAGWRRH
;
A
#
# COMPACT_ATOMS: atom_id res chain seq x y z
N MET A 1 5.29 -11.53 -44.06
CA MET A 1 5.78 -12.09 -45.34
C MET A 1 6.92 -13.04 -45.00
N SER A 2 6.92 -14.33 -45.34
CA SER A 2 5.86 -15.18 -45.94
C SER A 2 6.10 -16.65 -45.55
N SER A 3 5.03 -17.44 -45.54
CA SER A 3 4.91 -18.91 -45.77
C SER A 3 6.14 -19.80 -45.51
N SER A 4 6.14 -20.72 -44.54
CA SER A 4 5.38 -21.99 -44.49
C SER A 4 5.60 -22.93 -45.69
N VAL A 5 6.04 -24.17 -45.44
CA VAL A 5 5.48 -25.44 -45.98
C VAL A 5 6.24 -26.63 -45.38
N THR A 6 5.51 -27.65 -44.92
CA THR A 6 6.01 -28.97 -44.52
C THR A 6 5.89 -29.97 -45.67
N PRO A 7 6.60 -31.11 -45.61
CA PRO A 7 6.01 -32.34 -46.12
C PRO A 7 6.12 -33.54 -45.16
N HIS A 8 5.06 -34.34 -45.10
CA HIS A 8 5.07 -35.69 -44.52
C HIS A 8 5.06 -36.75 -45.64
N SER A 9 6.06 -37.64 -45.66
CA SER A 9 6.13 -38.87 -46.49
C SER A 9 7.41 -39.67 -46.13
N VAL A 10 7.48 -41.01 -45.99
CA VAL A 10 6.44 -42.05 -45.79
C VAL A 10 7.04 -43.26 -45.04
N ARG A 11 6.16 -44.07 -44.42
CA ARG A 11 6.32 -45.46 -43.93
C ARG A 11 7.57 -46.27 -44.38
N GLY A 12 8.37 -46.76 -43.43
CA GLY A 12 9.49 -47.69 -43.68
C GLY A 12 9.76 -48.67 -42.53
N ASN A 13 9.29 -49.92 -42.66
CA ASN A 13 9.67 -51.02 -41.77
C ASN A 13 11.12 -51.48 -42.04
N LYS A 14 11.89 -51.80 -40.99
CA LYS A 14 12.47 -53.14 -40.75
C LYS A 14 13.28 -53.21 -39.46
N ALA A 15 13.17 -54.35 -38.77
CA ALA A 15 13.92 -54.65 -37.57
C ALA A 15 15.37 -55.07 -37.88
N PHE A 16 16.30 -54.40 -37.21
CA PHE A 16 17.72 -54.72 -36.97
C PHE A 16 18.01 -53.82 -35.75
N TRP A 17 18.31 -54.30 -34.54
CA TRP A 17 19.40 -55.20 -34.15
C TRP A 17 19.06 -55.94 -32.85
N LEU A 18 19.05 -57.28 -32.87
CA LEU A 18 19.16 -58.11 -31.67
C LEU A 18 19.83 -59.44 -32.03
N ARG A 19 21.09 -59.65 -31.62
CA ARG A 19 21.71 -60.98 -31.38
C ARG A 19 23.13 -60.85 -30.80
N SER A 20 23.23 -61.04 -29.49
CA SER A 20 24.37 -61.55 -28.71
C SER A 20 23.86 -61.67 -27.28
N GLY A 21 23.91 -62.79 -26.55
CA GLY A 21 24.48 -64.10 -26.87
C GLY A 21 25.18 -64.67 -25.64
N GLY A 22 24.47 -65.39 -24.76
CA GLY A 22 25.06 -66.00 -23.55
C GLY A 22 24.02 -66.71 -22.69
N LYS A 23 24.17 -68.03 -22.52
CA LYS A 23 23.37 -68.89 -21.63
C LYS A 23 24.19 -69.25 -20.38
N VAL A 24 23.56 -69.38 -19.22
CA VAL A 24 23.89 -70.38 -18.16
C VAL A 24 22.56 -70.87 -17.55
N GLU A 25 22.56 -72.08 -16.98
CA GLU A 25 21.36 -72.89 -16.75
C GLU A 25 20.72 -72.82 -15.35
N LYS A 26 19.47 -73.31 -15.36
CA LYS A 26 18.51 -73.68 -14.29
C LYS A 26 19.12 -74.57 -13.17
N PRO A 27 18.47 -74.70 -11.97
CA PRO A 27 17.18 -75.38 -11.85
C PRO A 27 16.15 -74.79 -10.86
N ALA A 28 14.93 -75.34 -10.93
CA ALA A 28 13.77 -75.02 -10.08
C ALA A 28 13.09 -76.31 -9.58
N PRO A 29 12.32 -76.22 -8.49
CA PRO A 29 11.03 -76.94 -8.37
C PRO A 29 9.91 -75.95 -7.99
N ALA A 30 8.77 -75.87 -8.67
CA ALA A 30 7.71 -76.87 -8.85
C ALA A 30 6.79 -77.08 -7.62
N LYS A 31 5.65 -76.36 -7.58
CA LYS A 31 4.27 -76.91 -7.42
C LYS A 31 3.19 -75.80 -7.43
N ALA A 32 2.12 -76.04 -8.20
CA ALA A 32 0.79 -75.44 -8.00
C ALA A 32 0.00 -76.34 -7.00
N THR A 33 -1.23 -76.08 -6.54
CA THR A 33 -2.40 -75.38 -7.11
C THR A 33 -3.43 -75.10 -5.99
N TRP A 34 -4.55 -74.43 -6.33
CA TRP A 34 -5.89 -74.44 -5.72
C TRP A 34 -6.35 -73.19 -4.97
N ALA A 35 -7.62 -72.84 -5.21
CA ALA A 35 -8.34 -71.70 -4.64
C ALA A 35 -9.59 -72.19 -3.88
N ARG A 36 -10.10 -71.37 -2.95
CA ARG A 36 -11.51 -71.43 -2.53
C ARG A 36 -12.05 -70.08 -2.06
N THR A 37 -13.37 -70.02 -2.05
CA THR A 37 -14.27 -68.85 -1.97
C THR A 37 -14.67 -68.42 -0.55
N SER A 38 -14.84 -67.11 -0.34
CA SER A 38 -15.92 -66.46 0.44
C SER A 38 -15.97 -64.98 0.02
N SER A 39 -17.06 -64.43 -0.53
CA SER A 39 -18.37 -64.06 0.06
C SER A 39 -18.29 -62.95 1.13
N CYS A 40 -18.49 -61.70 0.71
CA CYS A 40 -19.44 -60.75 1.31
C CYS A 40 -19.53 -59.48 0.45
N GLY A 41 -20.73 -59.10 0.02
CA GLY A 41 -20.98 -57.90 -0.78
C GLY A 41 -21.44 -56.72 0.06
N GLY A 42 -21.18 -55.50 -0.42
CA GLY A 42 -21.74 -54.25 0.13
C GLY A 42 -22.09 -53.31 -1.02
N VAL A 43 -23.35 -52.88 -1.07
CA VAL A 43 -23.91 -52.00 -2.12
C VAL A 43 -24.08 -50.58 -1.56
N PHE A 44 -23.88 -49.56 -2.40
CA PHE A 44 -23.99 -48.15 -2.05
C PHE A 44 -25.34 -47.51 -2.45
N SER A 45 -25.68 -46.40 -1.77
CA SER A 45 -26.78 -45.44 -2.05
C SER A 45 -28.16 -45.85 -1.50
N THR A 46 -29.08 -44.96 -1.06
CA THR A 46 -29.25 -43.48 -1.19
C THR A 46 -29.84 -42.84 0.10
N PRO A 47 -29.76 -41.51 0.31
CA PRO A 47 -30.57 -40.79 1.31
C PRO A 47 -32.02 -40.55 0.82
N PRO A 48 -32.98 -40.22 1.72
CA PRO A 48 -34.41 -40.20 1.39
C PRO A 48 -34.90 -38.93 0.70
N VAL A 49 -36.01 -39.10 -0.04
CA VAL A 49 -36.87 -38.03 -0.57
C VAL A 49 -37.98 -37.76 0.43
N ASP A 50 -38.33 -36.49 0.62
CA ASP A 50 -39.59 -36.08 1.25
C ASP A 50 -40.24 -35.03 0.33
N ASN A 51 -41.51 -35.23 -0.01
CA ASN A 51 -42.28 -34.37 -0.91
C ASN A 51 -43.51 -33.86 -0.16
N CYS A 52 -43.74 -32.54 -0.18
CA CYS A 52 -45.08 -31.97 -0.05
C CYS A 52 -45.16 -30.62 -0.79
N ASP A 53 -46.26 -30.46 -1.51
CA ASP A 53 -46.60 -29.44 -2.48
C ASP A 53 -46.56 -27.97 -2.00
N GLU A 54 -46.17 -27.04 -2.87
CA GLU A 54 -47.13 -26.22 -3.66
C GLU A 54 -46.42 -25.15 -4.54
N SER A 55 -47.09 -24.78 -5.62
CA SER A 55 -46.83 -23.65 -6.53
C SER A 55 -48.20 -23.06 -6.89
N PRO A 56 -48.38 -21.81 -7.40
CA PRO A 56 -47.46 -21.08 -8.29
C PRO A 56 -47.45 -19.52 -8.21
N ASN A 57 -46.51 -18.87 -8.95
CA ASN A 57 -46.78 -17.84 -10.01
C ASN A 57 -45.76 -16.67 -10.18
N LYS A 58 -45.30 -16.53 -11.43
CA LYS A 58 -45.19 -15.28 -12.26
C LYS A 58 -44.16 -14.16 -11.94
N SER A 59 -43.14 -14.17 -12.82
CA SER A 59 -42.70 -13.03 -13.67
C SER A 59 -41.84 -11.89 -13.09
N ARG A 60 -40.63 -11.69 -13.64
CA ARG A 60 -40.35 -10.72 -14.74
C ARG A 60 -38.86 -10.65 -15.15
N LEU A 61 -38.66 -10.72 -16.48
CA LEU A 61 -37.65 -10.08 -17.35
C LEU A 61 -36.37 -9.39 -16.79
N SER A 62 -35.23 -9.76 -17.39
CA SER A 62 -34.05 -8.92 -17.77
C SER A 62 -33.32 -8.09 -16.70
N ARG A 63 -31.99 -8.14 -16.56
CA ARG A 63 -30.99 -7.68 -17.55
C ARG A 63 -29.58 -8.11 -17.12
N ILE A 64 -28.67 -8.36 -18.06
CA ILE A 64 -27.23 -8.48 -17.78
C ILE A 64 -26.62 -7.08 -17.63
N PRO A 65 -25.72 -6.89 -16.65
CA PRO A 65 -24.52 -6.09 -16.90
C PRO A 65 -23.25 -6.84 -16.49
N THR A 66 -22.32 -6.95 -17.44
CA THR A 66 -20.94 -7.41 -17.21
C THR A 66 -20.15 -6.47 -16.31
N ARG A 67 -19.43 -7.00 -15.31
CA ARG A 67 -18.15 -6.46 -14.85
C ARG A 67 -17.25 -7.56 -14.25
N ARG A 68 -15.97 -7.52 -14.61
CA ARG A 68 -14.94 -8.44 -14.12
C ARG A 68 -14.69 -8.18 -12.63
N GLY A 69 -14.79 -9.22 -11.81
CA GLY A 69 -14.19 -9.28 -10.47
C GLY A 69 -13.09 -10.34 -10.47
N ALA A 70 -11.83 -9.92 -10.42
CA ALA A 70 -10.69 -10.81 -10.23
C ALA A 70 -10.17 -10.61 -8.80
N ASN A 71 -10.54 -11.52 -7.90
CA ASN A 71 -9.88 -11.68 -6.60
C ASN A 71 -8.86 -12.82 -6.71
N PRO A 72 -7.69 -12.66 -6.08
CA PRO A 72 -7.10 -13.73 -5.29
C PRO A 72 -7.08 -13.32 -3.82
N SER A 73 -7.55 -14.21 -2.97
CA SER A 73 -7.62 -14.04 -1.52
C SER A 73 -6.32 -14.41 -0.81
N SER A 74 -5.93 -13.57 0.16
CA SER A 74 -5.30 -13.91 1.45
C SER A 74 -4.46 -15.19 1.58
N ILE A 75 -3.17 -15.02 1.97
CA ILE A 75 -2.53 -15.90 2.95
C ILE A 75 -1.87 -15.03 4.03
N GLN A 76 -2.17 -15.29 5.30
CA GLN A 76 -1.53 -14.67 6.45
C GLN A 76 -0.25 -15.44 6.83
N LEU A 77 0.84 -14.74 7.14
CA LEU A 77 1.97 -15.33 7.86
C LEU A 77 1.61 -15.63 9.31
N ARG A 78 2.24 -16.68 9.87
CA ARG A 78 2.34 -16.88 11.31
C ARG A 78 3.71 -17.35 11.76
N LYS A 79 4.27 -16.54 12.67
CA LYS A 79 5.03 -16.89 13.87
C LYS A 79 6.11 -17.98 13.77
N THR A 80 7.35 -17.55 13.98
CA THR A 80 8.28 -18.26 14.88
C THR A 80 8.58 -17.37 16.10
N SER A 81 8.82 -18.02 17.23
CA SER A 81 9.05 -17.45 18.57
C SER A 81 10.50 -17.64 18.99
N LEU A 82 11.00 -16.88 19.97
CA LEU A 82 11.75 -17.50 21.08
C LEU A 82 11.87 -16.63 22.36
N GLU A 83 11.85 -17.35 23.49
CA GLU A 83 12.59 -17.14 24.75
C GLU A 83 12.38 -15.94 25.70
N ARG A 84 12.79 -16.20 26.95
CA ARG A 84 12.42 -15.50 28.20
C ARG A 84 13.48 -15.77 29.28
N PHE A 85 14.20 -14.74 29.72
CA PHE A 85 14.98 -14.60 30.97
C PHE A 85 15.39 -13.10 31.06
N THR A 86 15.48 -12.34 32.16
CA THR A 86 15.30 -12.53 33.63
C THR A 86 14.92 -11.17 34.29
N SER A 87 14.57 -11.19 35.59
CA SER A 87 14.52 -10.08 36.61
C SER A 87 15.38 -8.82 36.36
N SER A 88 15.10 -7.60 36.89
CA SER A 88 14.46 -7.19 38.16
C SER A 88 14.00 -5.68 38.11
N PRO A 89 13.47 -5.04 39.18
CA PRO A 89 12.58 -3.87 39.05
C PRO A 89 13.20 -2.49 39.32
N ASN A 90 12.52 -1.42 38.89
CA ASN A 90 12.52 -0.13 39.61
C ASN A 90 11.30 0.77 39.32
N MET A 91 10.83 1.41 40.39
CA MET A 91 10.13 2.71 40.53
C MET A 91 10.25 3.66 39.32
N ARG A 92 9.26 4.49 38.90
CA ARG A 92 8.07 5.10 39.55
C ARG A 92 7.04 5.55 38.47
N PRO A 93 5.79 5.96 38.82
CA PRO A 93 4.77 6.34 37.85
C PRO A 93 4.86 7.81 37.41
N CYS A 94 4.68 8.07 36.11
CA CYS A 94 4.47 9.43 35.58
C CYS A 94 2.98 9.72 35.39
N ILE A 95 2.39 10.42 36.35
CA ILE A 95 1.12 11.12 36.18
C ILE A 95 1.42 12.40 35.40
N SER A 96 0.71 12.63 34.28
CA SER A 96 0.73 13.92 33.58
C SER A 96 -0.68 14.51 33.56
N THR A 97 -0.86 15.59 34.31
CA THR A 97 -2.09 16.37 34.42
C THR A 97 -2.15 17.44 33.34
N TYR A 98 -3.10 17.36 32.41
CA TYR A 98 -3.49 18.49 31.58
C TYR A 98 -4.67 19.23 32.20
N SER A 99 -4.36 20.28 32.97
CA SER A 99 -5.35 21.19 33.52
C SER A 99 -5.72 22.27 32.49
N LEU A 100 -6.98 22.29 32.05
CA LEU A 100 -7.52 23.38 31.24
C LEU A 100 -7.85 24.59 32.13
N PRO A 101 -7.50 25.84 31.75
CA PRO A 101 -7.83 27.02 32.54
C PRO A 101 -9.32 27.40 32.43
N ASN A 102 -9.80 28.05 33.49
CA ASN A 102 -11.22 28.25 33.79
C ASN A 102 -11.99 29.13 32.80
N ARG A 103 -13.23 28.71 32.55
CA ARG A 103 -14.35 29.52 32.05
C ARG A 103 -14.66 30.64 33.05
N ARG A 104 -14.42 31.90 32.71
CA ARG A 104 -14.94 33.04 33.51
C ARG A 104 -16.44 33.21 33.24
N VAL A 105 -17.19 33.33 34.32
CA VAL A 105 -18.60 33.74 34.33
C VAL A 105 -18.62 35.23 34.65
N GLU A 106 -19.33 36.02 33.86
CA GLU A 106 -19.63 37.42 34.20
C GLU A 106 -20.88 37.46 35.10
N PRO A 107 -20.90 38.29 36.16
CA PRO A 107 -22.12 38.59 36.90
C PRO A 107 -22.81 39.85 36.35
N GLU A 108 -24.09 39.72 36.03
CA GLU A 108 -24.98 40.85 35.76
C GLU A 108 -25.07 41.78 36.99
N HIS A 109 -25.10 43.09 36.79
CA HIS A 109 -25.70 44.04 37.73
C HIS A 109 -26.44 45.15 36.98
N ASN A 110 -27.73 45.29 37.28
CA ASN A 110 -28.62 46.30 36.69
C ASN A 110 -28.41 47.66 37.37
N VAL A 111 -28.33 48.74 36.58
CA VAL A 111 -28.70 50.09 37.02
C VAL A 111 -29.54 50.74 35.94
N VAL A 112 -30.65 51.37 36.37
CA VAL A 112 -31.68 51.96 35.51
C VAL A 112 -31.31 53.38 35.10
N GLU A 113 -31.78 53.73 33.90
CA GLU A 113 -31.98 55.05 33.26
C GLU A 113 -32.20 56.28 34.19
N PRO A 114 -31.93 57.52 33.71
CA PRO A 114 -32.94 58.17 32.84
C PRO A 114 -32.44 59.05 31.68
N ASP A 115 -33.34 59.13 30.69
CA ASP A 115 -33.37 59.97 29.49
C ASP A 115 -33.33 61.50 29.74
N ARG A 116 -32.69 62.27 28.83
CA ARG A 116 -32.93 63.72 28.61
C ARG A 116 -32.29 64.28 27.33
N LYS A 117 -33.13 64.98 26.54
CA LYS A 117 -32.83 65.87 25.38
C LYS A 117 -32.18 67.19 25.89
N THR A 118 -31.53 68.10 25.12
CA THR A 118 -31.40 68.35 23.67
C THR A 118 -30.18 69.29 23.36
N ASP A 119 -29.89 69.53 22.06
CA ASP A 119 -29.28 70.73 21.41
C ASP A 119 -27.74 71.00 21.31
N ILE A 120 -27.24 70.99 20.06
CA ILE A 120 -26.55 72.06 19.27
C ILE A 120 -25.37 72.82 19.94
N ASP A 121 -24.13 72.94 19.39
CA ASP A 121 -23.73 73.39 18.04
C ASP A 121 -22.27 73.03 17.64
N GLU A 122 -21.88 73.31 16.38
CA GLU A 122 -20.55 73.08 15.76
C GLU A 122 -19.80 74.40 15.51
N LEU A 123 -18.44 74.44 15.53
CA LEU A 123 -17.65 75.39 14.69
C LEU A 123 -16.13 75.13 14.62
N ASN A 124 -15.56 75.37 13.43
CA ASN A 124 -14.14 75.22 13.04
C ASN A 124 -13.51 76.55 12.54
N PRO A 125 -12.18 76.72 12.61
CA PRO A 125 -11.40 77.70 11.81
C PRO A 125 -10.72 77.07 10.54
N PRO A 126 -10.12 77.86 9.62
CA PRO A 126 -10.47 77.71 8.19
C PRO A 126 -9.36 77.24 7.19
N LYS A 127 -9.78 76.96 5.94
CA LYS A 127 -8.94 76.52 4.79
C LYS A 127 -8.51 77.70 3.88
N ARG A 128 -7.33 77.60 3.23
CA ARG A 128 -6.84 78.54 2.20
C ARG A 128 -6.74 77.89 0.80
N ASN A 129 -7.04 78.65 -0.25
CA ASN A 129 -7.15 78.20 -1.66
C ASN A 129 -5.84 78.32 -2.46
N VAL A 130 -5.64 77.41 -3.43
CA VAL A 130 -4.88 77.67 -4.69
C VAL A 130 -5.48 76.84 -5.84
N VAL A 131 -5.61 77.42 -7.03
CA VAL A 131 -6.08 76.81 -8.30
C VAL A 131 -4.95 76.90 -9.35
N PRO A 132 -4.77 75.90 -10.24
CA PRO A 132 -4.03 76.07 -11.50
C PRO A 132 -4.93 75.98 -12.77
N PRO A 133 -4.49 76.53 -13.92
CA PRO A 133 -5.37 76.88 -15.05
C PRO A 133 -5.48 75.83 -16.17
N ARG A 134 -6.46 76.04 -17.07
CA ARG A 134 -6.66 75.31 -18.34
C ARG A 134 -5.75 75.83 -19.45
N THR A 135 -5.38 74.94 -20.38
CA THR A 135 -4.89 75.30 -21.73
C THR A 135 -5.56 74.41 -22.79
N ARG A 136 -5.90 75.01 -23.95
CA ARG A 136 -6.38 74.35 -25.18
C ARG A 136 -5.25 74.38 -26.21
N VAL A 137 -5.02 73.30 -26.96
CA VAL A 137 -4.38 73.33 -28.30
C VAL A 137 -5.07 72.31 -29.23
N HIS A 138 -4.99 72.59 -30.53
CA HIS A 138 -5.76 72.07 -31.66
C HIS A 138 -5.61 70.58 -32.03
N THR A 139 -6.59 70.14 -32.83
CA THR A 139 -6.65 68.88 -33.60
C THR A 139 -6.06 69.02 -35.00
N THR A 140 -5.44 67.95 -35.52
CA THR A 140 -5.55 67.49 -36.93
C THR A 140 -5.20 66.00 -37.05
N PRO A 141 -5.73 65.24 -38.04
CA PRO A 141 -5.67 63.77 -38.03
C PRO A 141 -4.88 63.12 -39.19
N VAL A 142 -4.24 61.98 -38.94
CA VAL A 142 -3.89 60.94 -39.94
C VAL A 142 -3.99 59.56 -39.27
N GLU A 143 -4.49 58.57 -40.01
CA GLU A 143 -4.68 57.17 -39.58
C GLU A 143 -3.40 56.29 -39.77
N PRO A 144 -3.46 54.94 -39.88
CA PRO A 144 -3.36 54.06 -38.72
C PRO A 144 -2.24 53.02 -38.85
N ASN A 145 -1.71 52.49 -37.73
CA ASN A 145 -1.32 51.06 -37.70
C ASN A 145 -1.16 50.46 -36.28
N GLN A 146 -2.09 49.56 -35.99
CA GLN A 146 -1.96 48.27 -35.30
C GLN A 146 -1.02 48.05 -34.10
N ILE A 147 -1.69 47.71 -32.99
CA ILE A 147 -1.39 46.60 -32.08
C ILE A 147 -0.15 46.73 -31.18
N GLY A 148 -0.43 47.24 -29.98
CA GLY A 148 0.22 46.79 -28.75
C GLY A 148 -0.77 46.88 -27.59
N LYS A 149 -1.50 45.78 -27.28
CA LYS A 149 -2.44 45.71 -26.14
C LYS A 149 -1.68 45.85 -24.81
N LYS A 150 -1.35 47.08 -24.40
CA LYS A 150 -0.93 47.37 -23.04
C LYS A 150 -2.17 47.35 -22.14
N THR A 151 -2.21 46.37 -21.26
CA THR A 151 -3.25 46.19 -20.25
C THR A 151 -3.45 47.46 -19.42
N GLU A 152 -4.70 47.80 -19.12
CA GLU A 152 -5.09 49.00 -18.34
C GLU A 152 -4.45 49.05 -16.94
N LYS A 153 -3.93 47.92 -16.44
CA LYS A 153 -3.08 47.84 -15.26
C LYS A 153 -1.88 48.79 -15.34
N GLY A 154 -1.32 49.03 -16.53
CA GLY A 154 -0.18 49.93 -16.74
C GLY A 154 -0.52 51.42 -16.68
N SER A 155 -1.72 51.83 -17.10
CA SER A 155 -2.18 53.22 -16.93
C SER A 155 -2.58 53.49 -15.48
N HIS A 156 -3.25 52.54 -14.83
CA HIS A 156 -3.66 52.69 -13.43
C HIS A 156 -2.46 52.77 -12.47
N LEU A 157 -1.39 51.98 -12.71
CA LEU A 157 -0.13 52.09 -11.96
C LEU A 157 0.53 53.47 -12.16
N ARG A 158 0.61 53.98 -13.39
CA ARG A 158 1.15 55.32 -13.68
C ARG A 158 0.33 56.43 -13.00
N VAL A 159 -0.99 56.31 -12.94
CA VAL A 159 -1.86 57.30 -12.27
C VAL A 159 -1.66 57.26 -10.75
N LEU A 160 -1.54 56.07 -10.15
CA LEU A 160 -1.21 55.92 -8.73
C LEU A 160 0.19 56.51 -8.41
N GLU A 161 1.18 56.26 -9.26
CA GLU A 161 2.53 56.78 -9.14
C GLU A 161 2.59 58.31 -9.28
N LEU A 162 1.89 58.88 -10.27
CA LEU A 162 1.75 60.33 -10.45
C LEU A 162 1.00 61.00 -9.28
N ASN A 163 -0.03 60.36 -8.73
CA ASN A 163 -0.71 60.86 -7.54
C ASN A 163 0.20 60.82 -6.31
N ARG A 164 0.97 59.74 -6.12
CA ARG A 164 1.97 59.61 -5.06
C ARG A 164 3.05 60.70 -5.16
N MET A 165 3.56 60.95 -6.37
CA MET A 165 4.50 62.03 -6.65
C MET A 165 3.90 63.41 -6.35
N ARG A 166 2.66 63.69 -6.77
CA ARG A 166 1.99 64.97 -6.52
C ARG A 166 1.75 65.23 -5.02
N VAL A 167 1.39 64.21 -4.26
CA VAL A 167 1.26 64.30 -2.80
C VAL A 167 2.62 64.60 -2.16
N PHE A 168 3.67 63.91 -2.59
CA PHE A 168 5.04 64.12 -2.11
C PHE A 168 5.58 65.52 -2.45
N GLU A 169 5.37 66.02 -3.67
CA GLU A 169 5.70 67.41 -4.06
C GLU A 169 4.93 68.45 -3.23
N THR A 170 3.67 68.18 -2.92
CA THR A 170 2.85 69.07 -2.08
C THR A 170 3.38 69.08 -0.63
N GLN A 171 3.79 67.94 -0.09
CA GLN A 171 4.44 67.84 1.22
C GLN A 171 5.82 68.53 1.23
N LYS A 172 6.65 68.31 0.20
CA LYS A 172 7.92 69.00 -0.01
C LYS A 172 7.75 70.51 0.05
N LYS A 173 6.82 71.06 -0.73
CA LYS A 173 6.59 72.51 -0.79
C LYS A 173 6.06 73.10 0.52
N LYS A 174 5.25 72.33 1.27
CA LYS A 174 4.84 72.73 2.63
C LYS A 174 6.02 72.76 3.59
N LEU A 175 6.90 71.76 3.55
CA LEU A 175 8.13 71.71 4.35
C LEU A 175 9.08 72.85 3.98
N GLU A 176 9.22 73.16 2.68
CA GLU A 176 10.01 74.29 2.16
C GLU A 176 9.56 75.61 2.76
N ASN A 177 8.25 75.90 2.70
CA ASN A 177 7.68 77.11 3.27
C ASN A 177 7.90 77.17 4.78
N LEU A 178 7.64 76.06 5.51
CA LEU A 178 7.80 75.99 6.97
C LEU A 178 9.24 76.22 7.42
N GLN A 179 10.22 75.59 6.77
CA GLN A 179 11.64 75.76 7.13
C GLN A 179 12.18 77.14 6.76
N SER A 180 11.70 77.72 5.65
CA SER A 180 12.06 79.09 5.23
C SER A 180 11.42 80.15 6.13
N GLU A 181 10.17 79.95 6.54
CA GLU A 181 9.49 80.80 7.52
C GLU A 181 10.17 80.70 8.90
N PHE A 182 10.58 79.51 9.31
CA PHE A 182 11.38 79.31 10.53
C PHE A 182 12.74 80.02 10.46
N MET A 183 13.47 79.91 9.34
CA MET A 183 14.69 80.69 9.08
C MET A 183 14.42 82.20 9.14
N HIS A 184 13.30 82.67 8.59
CA HIS A 184 12.90 84.08 8.68
C HIS A 184 12.58 84.51 10.11
N LYS A 185 11.90 83.66 10.90
CA LYS A 185 11.59 83.93 12.31
C LYS A 185 12.84 83.97 13.18
N ILE A 186 13.76 83.01 13.05
CA ILE A 186 15.06 83.05 13.75
C ILE A 186 15.82 84.35 13.43
N ARG A 187 15.85 84.77 12.16
CA ARG A 187 16.52 86.02 11.76
C ARG A 187 15.86 87.27 12.36
N LEU A 188 14.53 87.32 12.44
CA LEU A 188 13.79 88.42 13.08
C LEU A 188 14.05 88.49 14.60
N MET A 189 14.28 87.35 15.25
CA MET A 189 14.56 87.26 16.70
C MET A 189 16.02 87.62 17.05
N GLY A 190 16.87 87.88 16.07
CA GLY A 190 18.18 88.52 16.26
C GLY A 190 19.17 87.76 17.15
N SER A 191 19.92 88.51 17.96
CA SER A 191 20.95 88.01 18.90
C SER A 191 20.38 87.15 20.02
N ASP A 192 19.13 87.38 20.40
CA ASP A 192 18.55 86.89 21.66
C ASP A 192 18.33 85.37 21.63
N LEU A 193 18.24 84.79 20.42
CA LEU A 193 18.09 83.35 20.22
C LEU A 193 19.39 82.55 20.28
N ARG A 194 20.57 83.19 20.20
CA ARG A 194 21.87 82.45 20.11
C ARG A 194 22.17 81.59 21.33
N ASN A 195 21.54 81.88 22.46
CA ASN A 195 21.78 81.23 23.75
C ASN A 195 20.67 80.24 24.17
N GLN A 196 19.63 80.04 23.34
CA GLN A 196 18.44 79.24 23.73
C GLN A 196 18.37 77.82 23.13
N GLY A 197 19.27 77.43 22.23
CA GLY A 197 19.38 76.04 21.78
C GLY A 197 20.05 75.83 20.43
N VAL A 198 20.22 74.56 20.07
CA VAL A 198 20.73 74.12 18.75
C VAL A 198 19.55 73.65 17.89
N PHE A 199 19.30 74.35 16.79
CA PHE A 199 18.23 74.01 15.86
C PHE A 199 18.76 73.11 14.72
N LYS A 200 18.03 72.03 14.40
CA LYS A 200 18.32 71.14 13.27
C LYS A 200 17.19 71.24 12.23
N PHE A 201 17.56 71.38 10.96
CA PHE A 201 16.62 71.34 9.84
C PHE A 201 16.36 69.89 9.41
N VAL A 202 15.13 69.60 8.99
CA VAL A 202 14.75 68.27 8.50
C VAL A 202 15.06 68.18 7.00
N GLY A 203 16.15 67.49 6.65
CA GLY A 203 16.43 67.15 5.25
C GLY A 203 15.37 66.20 4.69
N MET A 204 15.13 66.27 3.37
CA MET A 204 14.20 65.40 2.68
C MET A 204 14.94 64.61 1.59
N THR A 205 14.83 63.28 1.63
CA THR A 205 15.47 62.40 0.66
C THR A 205 14.67 62.40 -0.65
N VAL A 206 15.31 62.80 -1.75
CA VAL A 206 14.74 62.77 -3.11
C VAL A 206 15.74 62.10 -4.03
N ASN A 207 15.32 61.04 -4.73
CA ASN A 207 16.19 60.22 -5.59
C ASN A 207 17.46 59.77 -4.84
N ASP A 208 17.25 59.20 -3.65
CA ASP A 208 18.29 58.76 -2.71
C ASP A 208 19.23 59.83 -2.13
N GLU A 209 19.18 61.07 -2.60
CA GLU A 209 19.96 62.19 -2.08
C GLU A 209 19.18 62.95 -0.99
N CYS A 210 19.71 62.99 0.23
CA CYS A 210 19.20 63.88 1.27
C CYS A 210 19.51 65.34 0.91
N LYS A 211 18.47 66.13 0.65
CA LYS A 211 18.59 67.56 0.31
C LYS A 211 17.84 68.41 1.32
N LEU A 212 18.41 69.56 1.65
CA LEU A 212 17.71 70.55 2.48
C LEU A 212 16.56 71.17 1.68
N VAL A 213 15.39 71.29 2.29
CA VAL A 213 14.18 71.80 1.63
C VAL A 213 13.85 73.17 2.22
N VAL A 214 14.51 74.20 1.68
CA VAL A 214 14.36 75.61 2.04
C VAL A 214 14.36 76.40 0.73
N HIS A 215 13.80 77.62 0.70
CA HIS A 215 13.85 78.47 -0.48
C HIS A 215 15.29 78.75 -0.92
N GLN A 216 15.50 78.84 -2.24
CA GLN A 216 16.84 79.02 -2.86
C GLN A 216 17.63 80.21 -2.28
N ASN A 217 16.93 81.30 -1.94
CA ASN A 217 17.52 82.52 -1.36
C ASN A 217 18.04 82.32 0.08
N ASP A 218 17.51 81.34 0.80
CA ASP A 218 17.90 81.00 2.16
C ASP A 218 18.97 79.88 2.17
N LEU A 219 18.90 78.95 1.21
CA LEU A 219 19.97 77.97 0.91
C LEU A 219 21.33 78.64 0.71
N LEU A 220 21.40 79.73 -0.07
CA LEU A 220 22.62 80.50 -0.34
C LEU A 220 23.22 81.20 0.90
N ARG A 221 22.46 81.27 2.00
CA ARG A 221 22.81 81.99 3.23
C ARG A 221 23.12 81.07 4.42
N LEU A 222 23.03 79.75 4.21
CA LEU A 222 23.48 78.77 5.21
C LEU A 222 25.01 78.68 5.22
N PRO A 223 25.63 78.29 6.35
CA PRO A 223 27.04 77.91 6.36
C PRO A 223 27.30 76.80 5.34
N LYS A 224 28.29 76.97 4.46
CA LYS A 224 28.67 75.97 3.44
C LYS A 224 29.25 74.66 4.03
N ILE A 225 29.41 74.59 5.35
CA ILE A 225 29.82 73.39 6.08
C ILE A 225 28.60 72.48 6.19
N ILE A 226 28.38 71.69 5.13
CA ILE A 226 27.52 70.50 5.20
C ILE A 226 28.19 69.55 6.21
N PRO A 227 27.43 68.92 7.14
CA PRO A 227 28.00 67.90 8.02
C PRO A 227 28.70 66.81 7.22
N SER A 228 29.95 66.50 7.57
CA SER A 228 30.73 65.40 7.00
C SER A 228 30.02 64.04 7.16
N GLU A 229 29.23 63.92 8.21
CA GLU A 229 28.46 62.72 8.58
C GLU A 229 27.02 62.85 8.05
N SER A 230 26.81 62.51 6.78
CA SER A 230 25.49 62.55 6.14
C SER A 230 25.04 61.19 5.62
N ILE A 231 23.72 61.00 5.43
CA ILE A 231 23.16 59.78 4.84
C ILE A 231 23.75 59.49 3.45
N ASN A 232 24.11 60.54 2.68
CA ASN A 232 24.71 60.39 1.36
C ASN A 232 26.17 59.91 1.45
N ASP A 233 26.89 60.33 2.49
CA ASP A 233 28.24 59.86 2.79
C ASP A 233 28.21 58.38 3.25
N LEU A 234 27.33 58.02 4.18
CA LEU A 234 27.10 56.63 4.58
C LEU A 234 26.76 55.75 3.37
N LYS A 235 25.87 56.19 2.47
CA LYS A 235 25.56 55.47 1.22
C LYS A 235 26.78 55.33 0.30
N SER A 236 27.62 56.35 0.23
CA SER A 236 28.85 56.33 -0.58
C SER A 236 29.87 55.34 0.00
N ARG A 237 29.95 55.23 1.33
CA ARG A 237 30.82 54.26 2.02
C ARG A 237 30.30 52.83 1.93
N CYS A 238 28.99 52.60 2.08
CA CYS A 238 28.37 51.31 1.77
C CYS A 238 28.66 50.87 0.32
N ARG A 239 28.58 51.80 -0.64
CA ARG A 239 28.92 51.54 -2.04
C ARG A 239 30.40 51.18 -2.21
N ALA A 240 31.31 51.93 -1.58
CA ALA A 240 32.75 51.66 -1.62
C ALA A 240 33.11 50.28 -1.04
N ILE A 241 32.39 49.80 -0.01
CA ILE A 241 32.56 48.44 0.54
C ILE A 241 32.12 47.37 -0.48
N VAL A 242 30.99 47.59 -1.16
CA VAL A 242 30.53 46.69 -2.25
C VAL A 242 31.52 46.69 -3.41
N GLU A 243 32.03 47.86 -3.81
CA GLU A 243 33.05 48.01 -4.85
C GLU A 243 34.37 47.30 -4.46
N GLN A 244 34.80 47.39 -3.20
CA GLN A 244 35.94 46.63 -2.67
C GLN A 244 35.71 45.11 -2.71
N GLY A 245 34.52 44.64 -2.33
CA GLY A 245 34.15 43.22 -2.42
C GLY A 245 34.13 42.71 -3.86
N VAL A 246 33.60 43.51 -4.79
CA VAL A 246 33.61 43.20 -6.23
C VAL A 246 35.04 43.14 -6.78
N MET A 247 35.90 44.11 -6.44
CA MET A 247 37.32 44.09 -6.82
C MET A 247 38.04 42.85 -6.27
N LEU A 248 37.81 42.48 -5.01
CA LEU A 248 38.40 41.28 -4.41
C LEU A 248 38.02 40.01 -5.19
N VAL A 249 36.76 39.90 -5.64
CA VAL A 249 36.34 38.78 -6.50
C VAL A 249 37.04 38.83 -7.86
N TYR A 250 37.11 39.99 -8.52
CA TYR A 250 37.82 40.15 -9.79
C TYR A 250 39.31 39.75 -9.71
N ASP A 251 40.01 40.12 -8.64
CA ASP A 251 41.41 39.75 -8.42
C ASP A 251 41.62 38.24 -8.21
N HIS A 252 40.60 37.51 -7.77
CA HIS A 252 40.65 36.07 -7.52
C HIS A 252 40.09 35.21 -8.66
N ILE A 253 39.27 35.77 -9.57
CA ILE A 253 38.76 35.07 -10.77
C ILE A 253 39.89 34.39 -11.58
N PRO A 254 41.02 35.04 -11.90
CA PRO A 254 42.12 34.39 -12.63
C PRO A 254 42.70 33.18 -11.89
N ARG A 255 42.76 33.22 -10.54
CA ARG A 255 43.29 32.11 -9.73
C ARG A 255 42.39 30.89 -9.76
N ILE A 256 41.07 31.11 -9.81
CA ILE A 256 40.04 30.08 -9.96
C ILE A 256 40.06 29.50 -11.40
N GLN A 257 40.25 30.35 -12.41
CA GLN A 257 40.34 29.93 -13.82
C GLN A 257 41.63 29.17 -14.16
N MET A 258 42.73 29.44 -13.43
CA MET A 258 44.03 28.76 -13.59
C MET A 258 44.18 27.53 -12.65
N ALA A 259 43.09 27.01 -12.08
CA ALA A 259 43.12 25.77 -11.30
C ALA A 259 43.27 24.53 -12.21
N GLN A 260 43.99 23.52 -11.75
CA GLN A 260 44.31 22.31 -12.53
C GLN A 260 43.16 21.29 -12.56
N ASN A 261 42.26 21.35 -11.57
CA ASN A 261 41.10 20.47 -11.47
C ASN A 261 39.93 21.14 -10.71
N ASP A 262 38.74 20.55 -10.78
CA ASP A 262 37.53 21.10 -10.17
C ASP A 262 37.58 21.20 -8.64
N LEU A 263 38.36 20.35 -7.98
CA LEU A 263 38.53 20.35 -6.52
C LEU A 263 39.34 21.57 -6.07
N GLU A 264 40.48 21.81 -6.70
CA GLU A 264 41.32 23.01 -6.49
C GLU A 264 40.56 24.29 -6.87
N ALA A 265 39.77 24.24 -7.95
CA ALA A 265 38.89 25.35 -8.33
C ALA A 265 37.82 25.60 -7.25
N SER A 266 37.36 24.56 -6.55
CA SER A 266 36.38 24.67 -5.46
C SER A 266 37.01 25.23 -4.19
N GLU A 267 38.19 24.75 -3.81
CA GLU A 267 38.96 25.24 -2.66
C GLU A 267 39.26 26.75 -2.82
N LYS A 268 39.69 27.17 -4.02
CA LYS A 268 39.92 28.60 -4.33
C LYS A 268 38.64 29.44 -4.33
N ARG A 269 37.49 28.88 -4.72
CA ARG A 269 36.19 29.54 -4.58
C ARG A 269 35.81 29.73 -3.11
N GLU A 270 35.99 28.70 -2.29
CA GLU A 270 35.71 28.73 -0.85
C GLU A 270 36.65 29.69 -0.10
N GLU A 271 37.95 29.70 -0.43
CA GLU A 271 38.91 30.67 0.11
C GLU A 271 38.52 32.12 -0.24
N THR A 272 38.10 32.36 -1.49
CA THR A 272 37.63 33.68 -1.95
C THR A 272 36.33 34.08 -1.26
N GLN A 273 35.40 33.13 -1.06
CA GLN A 273 34.14 33.34 -0.34
C GLN A 273 34.39 33.68 1.14
N SER A 274 35.32 32.99 1.80
CA SER A 274 35.72 33.25 3.18
C SER A 274 36.34 34.66 3.33
N LYS A 275 37.26 35.04 2.44
CA LYS A 275 37.85 36.39 2.40
C LYS A 275 36.80 37.48 2.16
N LEU A 276 35.87 37.26 1.23
CA LEU A 276 34.79 38.19 0.94
C LEU A 276 33.84 38.35 2.14
N SER A 277 33.44 37.24 2.76
CA SER A 277 32.57 37.24 3.94
C SER A 277 33.21 38.01 5.09
N LYS A 278 34.50 37.75 5.38
CA LYS A 278 35.26 38.46 6.42
C LYS A 278 35.39 39.95 6.12
N LEU A 279 35.71 40.34 4.87
CA LEU A 279 35.78 41.75 4.47
C LEU A 279 34.44 42.47 4.69
N VAL A 280 33.34 41.86 4.27
CA VAL A 280 31.99 42.44 4.43
C VAL A 280 31.63 42.53 5.91
N GLU A 281 31.90 41.49 6.71
CA GLU A 281 31.62 41.46 8.14
C GLU A 281 32.40 42.53 8.92
N GLU A 282 33.72 42.64 8.71
CA GLU A 282 34.56 43.68 9.33
C GLU A 282 34.07 45.09 8.95
N LYS A 283 33.81 45.35 7.65
CA LYS A 283 33.40 46.68 7.19
C LYS A 283 31.97 47.05 7.58
N MET A 284 31.06 46.08 7.61
CA MET A 284 29.68 46.31 8.06
C MET A 284 29.62 46.52 9.57
N THR A 285 30.45 45.82 10.36
CA THR A 285 30.54 46.01 11.81
C THR A 285 31.03 47.43 12.13
N LEU A 286 32.10 47.90 11.49
CA LEU A 286 32.59 49.28 11.63
C LEU A 286 31.51 50.32 11.27
N LEU A 287 30.71 50.09 10.23
CA LEU A 287 29.59 50.96 9.90
C LEU A 287 28.47 50.92 10.95
N VAL A 288 28.19 49.77 11.55
CA VAL A 288 27.19 49.66 12.63
C VAL A 288 27.67 50.40 13.87
N GLU A 289 28.93 50.20 14.29
CA GLU A 289 29.54 50.92 15.42
C GLU A 289 29.51 52.45 15.22
N GLU A 290 29.78 52.92 14.00
CA GLU A 290 29.71 54.34 13.67
C GLU A 290 28.26 54.87 13.64
N ILE A 291 27.32 54.12 13.07
CA ILE A 291 25.89 54.47 13.12
C ILE A 291 25.40 54.55 14.57
N GLU A 292 25.85 53.64 15.44
CA GLU A 292 25.54 53.66 16.88
C GLU A 292 26.12 54.89 17.58
N GLN A 293 27.36 55.30 17.25
CA GLN A 293 27.95 56.55 17.74
C GLN A 293 27.17 57.78 17.26
N LEU A 294 26.85 57.86 15.96
CA LEU A 294 26.08 58.96 15.37
C LEU A 294 24.64 59.05 15.92
N CYS A 295 24.05 57.91 16.28
CA CYS A 295 22.75 57.82 16.92
C CYS A 295 22.80 57.96 18.46
N GLY A 296 23.99 58.08 19.08
CA GLY A 296 24.18 57.66 20.47
C GLY A 296 25.22 58.42 21.32
N ALA A 297 25.24 59.76 21.29
CA ALA A 297 25.98 60.57 22.28
C ALA A 297 25.14 61.66 22.99
N GLY A 298 23.84 61.76 22.71
CA GLY A 298 22.97 62.86 23.15
C GLY A 298 21.83 62.45 24.08
N SER A 299 22.03 62.64 25.39
CA SER A 299 21.03 62.59 26.49
C SER A 299 20.43 61.22 26.87
N LYS A 300 20.30 60.99 28.19
CA LYS A 300 19.66 59.82 28.80
C LYS A 300 18.12 59.96 28.86
N HIS A 301 17.47 60.36 27.78
CA HIS A 301 16.03 60.11 27.66
C HIS A 301 15.82 58.69 27.12
N GLU A 302 15.10 57.86 27.88
CA GLU A 302 14.55 56.63 27.31
C GLU A 302 13.63 57.02 26.16
N SER A 303 14.00 56.66 24.93
CA SER A 303 13.11 56.84 23.81
C SER A 303 11.87 55.96 24.04
N PRO A 304 10.65 56.44 23.75
CA PRO A 304 9.43 55.65 23.95
C PRO A 304 9.39 54.35 23.14
N ASN A 305 10.31 54.18 22.18
CA ASN A 305 10.45 52.98 21.36
C ASN A 305 11.48 51.97 21.92
N LYS A 306 12.18 52.27 23.03
CA LYS A 306 13.24 51.38 23.56
C LYS A 306 12.70 50.06 24.10
N SER A 307 11.44 50.02 24.55
CA SER A 307 10.69 48.79 24.82
C SER A 307 10.40 48.01 23.54
N LEU A 308 9.83 48.66 22.52
CA LEU A 308 9.49 48.06 21.23
C LEU A 308 10.71 47.48 20.49
N TYR A 309 11.87 48.13 20.56
CA TYR A 309 13.11 47.58 19.98
C TYR A 309 13.60 46.33 20.72
N ARG A 310 13.42 46.28 22.05
CA ARG A 310 13.74 45.09 22.86
C ARG A 310 12.78 43.94 22.53
N GLU A 311 11.49 44.21 22.51
CA GLU A 311 10.43 43.26 22.15
C GLU A 311 10.61 42.72 20.72
N MET A 312 10.97 43.57 19.76
CA MET A 312 11.36 43.11 18.41
C MET A 312 12.61 42.23 18.40
N GLY A 313 13.59 42.50 19.28
CA GLY A 313 14.77 41.64 19.45
C GLY A 313 14.43 40.28 20.05
N GLU A 314 13.57 40.27 21.07
CA GLU A 314 13.04 39.06 21.72
C GLU A 314 12.20 38.23 20.74
N LEU A 315 11.30 38.85 19.97
CA LEU A 315 10.50 38.19 18.93
C LEU A 315 11.36 37.63 17.79
N ARG A 316 12.41 38.34 17.34
CA ARG A 316 13.37 37.81 16.35
C ARG A 316 14.13 36.59 16.89
N SER A 317 14.56 36.65 18.15
CA SER A 317 15.25 35.56 18.83
C SER A 317 14.33 34.35 18.99
N GLN A 318 13.08 34.57 19.41
CA GLN A 318 12.06 33.53 19.54
C GLN A 318 11.72 32.90 18.18
N LYS A 319 11.59 33.71 17.12
CA LYS A 319 11.42 33.23 15.74
C LYS A 319 12.58 32.31 15.35
N GLN A 320 13.82 32.73 15.55
CA GLN A 320 15.00 31.95 15.17
C GLN A 320 15.08 30.62 15.95
N VAL A 321 14.77 30.62 17.25
CA VAL A 321 14.68 29.39 18.07
C VAL A 321 13.58 28.45 17.56
N MET A 322 12.43 29.00 17.15
CA MET A 322 11.33 28.20 16.58
C MET A 322 11.64 27.67 15.18
N GLU A 323 12.36 28.43 14.34
CA GLU A 323 12.85 27.99 13.03
C GLU A 323 13.85 26.83 13.18
N VAL A 324 14.81 26.92 14.10
CA VAL A 324 15.74 25.82 14.41
C VAL A 324 14.98 24.57 14.86
N ARG A 325 14.08 24.69 15.85
CA ARG A 325 13.26 23.55 16.31
C ARG A 325 12.40 22.94 15.21
N TYR A 326 11.89 23.75 14.28
CA TYR A 326 11.14 23.26 13.12
C TYR A 326 12.02 22.43 12.19
N PHE A 327 13.23 22.91 11.86
CA PHE A 327 14.17 22.17 11.01
C PHE A 327 14.68 20.89 11.68
N ASP A 328 14.96 20.92 12.98
CA ASP A 328 15.34 19.72 13.74
C ASP A 328 14.23 18.65 13.74
N ALA A 329 12.98 19.06 14.01
CA ALA A 329 11.84 18.14 13.96
C ALA A 329 11.55 17.62 12.54
N GLN A 330 11.72 18.46 11.51
CA GLN A 330 11.58 18.06 10.10
C GLN A 330 12.67 17.06 9.68
N LYS A 331 13.90 17.25 10.15
CA LYS A 331 15.02 16.33 9.95
C LYS A 331 14.74 15.00 10.64
N GLU A 332 14.39 15.01 11.92
CA GLU A 332 14.07 13.79 12.68
C GLU A 332 12.94 13.00 12.02
N HIS A 333 11.84 13.66 11.62
CA HIS A 333 10.74 13.00 10.93
C HIS A 333 11.15 12.40 9.57
N THR A 334 12.08 13.04 8.86
CA THR A 334 12.62 12.53 7.59
C THR A 334 13.54 11.32 7.83
N GLU A 335 14.36 11.35 8.87
CA GLU A 335 15.19 10.22 9.31
C GLU A 335 14.32 9.02 9.76
N GLN A 336 13.25 9.26 10.51
CA GLN A 336 12.26 8.24 10.88
C GLN A 336 11.57 7.61 9.66
N ILE A 337 11.16 8.42 8.67
CA ILE A 337 10.59 7.92 7.41
C ILE A 337 11.61 7.07 6.63
N ASN A 338 12.87 7.51 6.55
CA ASN A 338 13.92 6.79 5.84
C ASN A 338 14.26 5.46 6.54
N GLN A 339 14.32 5.44 7.87
CA GLN A 339 14.51 4.23 8.65
C GLN A 339 13.35 3.25 8.43
N LEU A 340 12.10 3.71 8.51
CA LEU A 340 10.92 2.87 8.26
C LEU A 340 10.87 2.31 6.83
N ARG A 341 11.37 3.05 5.83
CA ARG A 341 11.52 2.55 4.46
C ARG A 341 12.57 1.44 4.38
N ALA A 342 13.76 1.65 4.93
CA ALA A 342 14.82 0.65 4.96
C ALA A 342 14.36 -0.64 5.67
N ASP A 343 13.73 -0.50 6.83
CA ASP A 343 13.12 -1.57 7.62
C ASP A 343 12.08 -2.39 6.83
N LEU A 344 11.29 -1.75 5.97
CA LEU A 344 10.28 -2.40 5.14
C LEU A 344 10.92 -3.08 3.92
N ASP A 345 11.88 -2.43 3.26
CA ASP A 345 12.62 -2.99 2.13
C ASP A 345 13.41 -4.24 2.53
N ASP A 346 14.04 -4.25 3.71
CA ASP A 346 14.78 -5.41 4.21
C ASP A 346 13.86 -6.56 4.63
N LYS A 347 12.70 -6.26 5.24
CA LYS A 347 11.65 -7.27 5.50
C LYS A 347 11.12 -7.87 4.19
N LEU A 348 10.94 -7.06 3.15
CA LEU A 348 10.52 -7.51 1.82
C LEU A 348 11.58 -8.39 1.15
N LYS A 349 12.86 -8.00 1.18
CA LYS A 349 13.98 -8.83 0.69
C LYS A 349 14.04 -10.17 1.41
N GLN A 350 13.87 -10.18 2.74
CA GLN A 350 13.86 -11.42 3.54
C GLN A 350 12.68 -12.33 3.19
N GLU A 351 11.48 -11.76 3.00
CA GLU A 351 10.30 -12.53 2.59
C GLU A 351 10.46 -13.11 1.17
N LEU A 352 11.02 -12.35 0.23
CA LEU A 352 11.33 -12.82 -1.13
C LEU A 352 12.34 -13.97 -1.10
N ALA A 353 13.47 -13.82 -0.38
CA ALA A 353 14.47 -14.88 -0.25
C ALA A 353 13.89 -16.16 0.38
N SER A 354 13.01 -16.03 1.38
CA SER A 354 12.29 -17.15 1.98
C SER A 354 11.36 -17.86 0.98
N ARG A 355 10.60 -17.09 0.19
CA ARG A 355 9.73 -17.63 -0.88
C ARG A 355 10.53 -18.35 -1.96
N ASP A 356 11.66 -17.78 -2.40
CA ASP A 356 12.52 -18.39 -3.41
C ASP A 356 13.13 -19.72 -2.91
N GLN A 357 13.56 -19.78 -1.65
CA GLN A 357 14.02 -21.03 -1.03
C GLN A 357 12.91 -22.11 -1.03
N ILE A 358 11.68 -21.74 -0.63
CA ILE A 358 10.53 -22.67 -0.66
C ILE A 358 10.23 -23.13 -2.09
N ILE A 359 10.30 -22.24 -3.09
CA ILE A 359 10.10 -22.59 -4.51
C ILE A 359 11.19 -23.58 -4.98
N VAL A 360 12.44 -23.39 -4.58
CA VAL A 360 13.54 -24.32 -4.89
C VAL A 360 13.32 -25.68 -4.25
N GLU A 361 12.85 -25.74 -3.01
CA GLU A 361 12.54 -27.00 -2.31
C GLU A 361 11.35 -27.74 -2.91
N LEU A 362 10.26 -27.03 -3.23
CA LEU A 362 9.11 -27.60 -3.93
C LEU A 362 9.50 -28.14 -5.32
N ARG A 363 10.32 -27.41 -6.09
CA ARG A 363 10.87 -27.88 -7.38
C ARG A 363 11.83 -29.07 -7.26
N LYS A 364 12.48 -29.27 -6.11
CA LYS A 364 13.26 -30.49 -5.82
C LYS A 364 12.34 -31.64 -5.45
N SER A 365 11.28 -31.38 -4.68
CA SER A 365 10.30 -32.40 -4.28
C SER A 365 9.49 -32.92 -5.47
N LEU A 366 9.04 -32.02 -6.35
CA LEU A 366 8.31 -32.36 -7.57
C LEU A 366 9.13 -33.29 -8.45
N ARG A 367 10.39 -32.95 -8.75
CA ARG A 367 11.28 -33.81 -9.55
C ARG A 367 11.46 -35.20 -8.94
N ARG A 368 11.70 -35.31 -7.62
CA ARG A 368 11.75 -36.63 -6.96
C ARG A 368 10.47 -37.45 -7.12
N SER A 369 9.29 -36.81 -7.16
CA SER A 369 8.03 -37.51 -7.39
C SER A 369 7.83 -37.88 -8.87
N GLU A 370 8.28 -37.06 -9.81
CA GLU A 370 8.27 -37.35 -11.25
C GLU A 370 9.22 -38.52 -11.57
N ASP A 371 10.43 -38.51 -11.01
CA ASP A 371 11.41 -39.61 -11.12
C ASP A 371 10.82 -40.92 -10.56
N MET A 372 10.18 -40.88 -9.38
CA MET A 372 9.53 -42.05 -8.78
C MET A 372 8.37 -42.60 -9.62
N LEU A 373 7.57 -41.72 -10.24
CA LEU A 373 6.48 -42.13 -11.13
C LEU A 373 7.01 -42.76 -12.43
N ASN A 374 8.10 -42.22 -13.00
CA ASN A 374 8.78 -42.83 -14.15
C ASN A 374 9.31 -44.22 -13.80
N ASP A 375 9.97 -44.36 -12.64
CA ASP A 375 10.46 -45.64 -12.11
C ASP A 375 9.34 -46.68 -11.93
N GLN A 376 8.18 -46.27 -11.41
CA GLN A 376 7.01 -47.14 -11.27
C GLN A 376 6.41 -47.51 -12.62
N SER A 377 6.33 -46.57 -13.56
CA SER A 377 5.84 -46.79 -14.92
C SER A 377 6.71 -47.81 -15.67
N ILE A 378 8.04 -47.70 -15.58
CA ILE A 378 8.99 -48.66 -16.14
C ILE A 378 8.78 -50.06 -15.54
N ARG A 379 8.70 -50.19 -14.21
CA ARG A 379 8.46 -51.49 -13.54
C ARG A 379 7.12 -52.11 -13.92
N LEU A 380 6.07 -51.31 -14.10
CA LEU A 380 4.77 -51.79 -14.58
C LEU A 380 4.85 -52.29 -16.02
N ALA A 381 5.55 -51.57 -16.91
CA ALA A 381 5.78 -52.01 -18.29
C ALA A 381 6.58 -53.33 -18.35
N GLU A 382 7.65 -53.45 -17.56
CA GLU A 382 8.43 -54.68 -17.44
C GLU A 382 7.57 -55.86 -16.95
N ASN A 383 6.79 -55.67 -15.88
CA ASN A 383 5.93 -56.72 -15.33
C ASN A 383 4.81 -57.12 -16.30
N ASN A 384 4.21 -56.17 -17.02
CA ASN A 384 3.25 -56.47 -18.08
C ASN A 384 3.90 -57.28 -19.21
N SER A 385 5.17 -56.98 -19.58
CA SER A 385 5.89 -57.79 -20.58
C SER A 385 6.14 -59.22 -20.10
N LYS A 386 6.47 -59.41 -18.81
CA LYS A 386 6.65 -60.75 -18.20
C LYS A 386 5.34 -61.53 -18.19
N LEU A 387 4.25 -60.93 -17.74
CA LEU A 387 2.91 -61.54 -17.77
C LEU A 387 2.50 -61.95 -19.20
N LEU A 388 2.72 -61.10 -20.20
CA LEU A 388 2.47 -61.47 -21.60
C LEU A 388 3.31 -62.67 -22.07
N THR A 389 4.57 -62.78 -21.63
CA THR A 389 5.37 -63.99 -21.92
C THR A 389 4.87 -65.22 -21.17
N GLU A 390 4.47 -65.08 -19.90
CA GLU A 390 3.90 -66.17 -19.10
C GLU A 390 2.58 -66.66 -19.69
N ASP A 391 1.65 -65.78 -20.03
CA ASP A 391 0.40 -66.09 -20.73
C ASP A 391 0.66 -66.84 -22.05
N SER A 392 1.67 -66.42 -22.83
CA SER A 392 2.04 -67.13 -24.06
C SER A 392 2.53 -68.56 -23.78
N THR A 393 3.27 -68.79 -22.68
CA THR A 393 3.70 -70.14 -22.29
C THR A 393 2.55 -70.97 -21.72
N ILE A 394 1.61 -70.36 -21.00
CA ILE A 394 0.40 -71.01 -20.51
C ILE A 394 -0.45 -71.48 -21.68
N GLU A 395 -0.60 -70.68 -22.73
CA GLU A 395 -1.37 -71.05 -23.92
C GLU A 395 -0.71 -72.18 -24.72
N VAL A 396 0.62 -72.18 -24.85
CA VAL A 396 1.36 -73.33 -25.39
C VAL A 396 1.12 -74.59 -24.56
N LEU A 397 1.20 -74.51 -23.22
CA LEU A 397 0.92 -75.65 -22.34
C LEU A 397 -0.53 -76.14 -22.42
N ARG A 398 -1.51 -75.24 -22.55
CA ARG A 398 -2.92 -75.60 -22.79
C ARG A 398 -3.09 -76.36 -24.11
N SER A 399 -2.46 -75.90 -25.19
CA SER A 399 -2.50 -76.57 -26.49
C SER A 399 -1.89 -77.98 -26.43
N GLU A 400 -0.80 -78.15 -25.68
CA GLU A 400 -0.14 -79.45 -25.50
C GLU A 400 -0.97 -80.39 -24.62
N VAL A 401 -1.61 -79.89 -23.56
CA VAL A 401 -2.57 -80.67 -22.75
C VAL A 401 -3.76 -81.13 -23.60
N ALA A 402 -4.31 -80.25 -24.46
CA ALA A 402 -5.39 -80.63 -25.38
C ALA A 402 -4.93 -81.73 -26.37
N ARG A 403 -3.72 -81.62 -26.91
CA ARG A 403 -3.11 -82.63 -27.78
C ARG A 403 -2.93 -83.98 -27.05
N LEU A 404 -2.42 -83.97 -25.82
CA LEU A 404 -2.24 -85.17 -25.00
C LEU A 404 -3.59 -85.82 -24.64
N MET A 405 -4.63 -85.02 -24.37
CA MET A 405 -5.99 -85.53 -24.14
C MET A 405 -6.56 -86.21 -25.39
N ALA A 406 -6.35 -85.66 -26.58
CA ALA A 406 -6.75 -86.30 -27.84
C ALA A 406 -6.01 -87.62 -28.09
N VAL A 407 -4.68 -87.66 -27.85
CA VAL A 407 -3.90 -88.90 -27.94
C VAL A 407 -4.36 -89.95 -26.93
N LYS A 408 -4.64 -89.53 -25.68
CA LYS A 408 -5.19 -90.42 -24.65
C LYS A 408 -6.52 -91.03 -25.09
N ALA A 409 -7.44 -90.22 -25.61
CA ALA A 409 -8.73 -90.70 -26.11
C ALA A 409 -8.54 -91.73 -27.25
N GLN A 410 -7.63 -91.47 -28.18
CA GLN A 410 -7.29 -92.42 -29.25
C GLN A 410 -6.67 -93.73 -28.69
N MET A 411 -5.83 -93.67 -27.66
CA MET A 411 -5.26 -94.87 -27.03
C MET A 411 -6.32 -95.69 -26.29
N VAL A 412 -7.26 -95.05 -25.60
CA VAL A 412 -8.40 -95.74 -24.96
C VAL A 412 -9.25 -96.46 -26.00
N GLN A 413 -9.62 -95.80 -27.10
CA GLN A 413 -10.37 -96.43 -28.20
C GLN A 413 -9.64 -97.63 -28.82
N ARG A 414 -8.30 -97.58 -28.92
CA ARG A 414 -7.48 -98.72 -29.37
C ARG A 414 -7.47 -99.87 -28.38
N LEU A 415 -7.41 -99.58 -27.07
CA LEU A 415 -7.50 -100.60 -26.02
C LEU A 415 -8.86 -101.28 -26.04
N GLU A 416 -9.97 -100.53 -26.05
CA GLU A 416 -11.33 -101.07 -26.19
C GLU A 416 -11.47 -101.96 -27.44
N SER A 417 -10.87 -101.55 -28.56
CA SER A 417 -10.86 -102.34 -29.80
C SER A 417 -10.05 -103.64 -29.67
N ALA A 418 -8.96 -103.61 -28.92
CA ALA A 418 -8.11 -104.78 -28.65
C ALA A 418 -8.78 -105.73 -27.65
N ASP A 419 -9.42 -105.21 -26.59
CA ASP A 419 -10.18 -105.98 -25.61
C ASP A 419 -11.36 -106.69 -26.27
N MET A 420 -12.12 -106.02 -27.16
CA MET A 420 -13.13 -106.68 -27.99
C MET A 420 -12.54 -107.76 -28.91
N GLY A 421 -11.28 -107.61 -29.35
CA GLY A 421 -10.55 -108.61 -30.12
C GLY A 421 -10.16 -109.83 -29.30
N LEU A 422 -9.63 -109.61 -28.09
CA LEU A 422 -9.28 -110.64 -27.12
C LEU A 422 -10.51 -111.41 -26.67
N GLU A 423 -11.63 -110.73 -26.40
CA GLU A 423 -12.87 -111.38 -25.98
C GLU A 423 -13.45 -112.26 -27.11
N ARG A 424 -13.35 -111.83 -28.38
CA ARG A 424 -13.67 -112.69 -29.53
C ARG A 424 -12.75 -113.92 -29.62
N ALA A 425 -11.44 -113.75 -29.40
CA ALA A 425 -10.50 -114.86 -29.39
C ALA A 425 -10.78 -115.84 -28.24
N ARG A 426 -11.06 -115.33 -27.04
CA ARG A 426 -11.43 -116.10 -25.84
C ARG A 426 -12.69 -116.94 -26.06
N ASN A 427 -13.74 -116.34 -26.64
CA ASN A 427 -14.96 -117.05 -27.02
C ASN A 427 -14.72 -118.12 -28.09
N SER A 428 -13.72 -117.96 -28.97
CA SER A 428 -13.32 -119.01 -29.92
C SER A 428 -12.56 -120.14 -29.23
N VAL A 429 -11.68 -119.83 -28.27
CA VAL A 429 -10.96 -120.84 -27.47
C VAL A 429 -11.92 -121.65 -26.61
N ASP A 430 -12.91 -121.00 -25.97
CA ASP A 430 -13.95 -121.68 -25.18
C ASP A 430 -14.79 -122.66 -26.02
N LYS A 431 -15.12 -122.31 -27.27
CA LYS A 431 -15.75 -123.25 -28.22
C LYS A 431 -14.84 -124.43 -28.56
N ASN A 432 -13.56 -124.18 -28.81
CA ASN A 432 -12.59 -125.24 -29.10
C ASN A 432 -12.38 -126.16 -27.89
N LEU A 433 -12.34 -125.62 -26.67
CA LEU A 433 -12.27 -126.40 -25.42
C LEU A 433 -13.50 -127.30 -25.26
N LYS A 434 -14.72 -126.78 -25.47
CA LYS A 434 -15.94 -127.60 -25.45
C LYS A 434 -15.94 -128.72 -26.49
N GLN A 435 -15.28 -128.51 -27.63
CA GLN A 435 -15.10 -129.55 -28.65
C GLN A 435 -14.01 -130.56 -28.27
N ILE A 436 -12.97 -130.15 -27.55
CA ILE A 436 -11.99 -131.06 -26.93
C ILE A 436 -12.68 -131.90 -25.84
N ASP A 437 -13.45 -131.31 -24.93
CA ASP A 437 -14.21 -132.02 -23.89
C ASP A 437 -15.15 -133.09 -24.50
N TYR A 438 -15.80 -132.78 -25.63
CA TYR A 438 -16.64 -133.73 -26.36
C TYR A 438 -15.83 -134.92 -26.90
N LEU A 439 -14.68 -134.66 -27.54
CA LEU A 439 -13.77 -135.69 -28.04
C LEU A 439 -13.12 -136.50 -26.91
N GLU A 440 -12.85 -135.89 -25.76
CA GLU A 440 -12.41 -136.61 -24.55
C GLU A 440 -13.52 -137.50 -23.98
N GLY A 441 -14.79 -137.10 -24.13
CA GLY A 441 -15.96 -137.94 -23.87
C GLY A 441 -15.99 -139.18 -24.76
N GLU A 442 -15.87 -139.03 -26.08
CA GLU A 442 -15.78 -140.16 -27.02
C GLU A 442 -14.56 -141.06 -26.73
N LEU A 443 -13.42 -140.47 -26.37
CA LEU A 443 -12.23 -141.20 -25.95
C LEU A 443 -12.46 -141.99 -24.64
N LYS A 444 -13.27 -141.46 -23.73
CA LYS A 444 -13.66 -142.14 -22.48
C LYS A 444 -14.60 -143.31 -22.77
N GLU A 445 -15.57 -143.17 -23.66
CA GLU A 445 -16.43 -144.27 -24.11
C GLU A 445 -15.61 -145.38 -24.79
N ALA A 446 -14.61 -145.03 -25.61
CA ALA A 446 -13.66 -145.99 -26.17
C ALA A 446 -12.82 -146.72 -25.10
N ARG A 447 -12.44 -146.03 -24.01
CA ARG A 447 -11.77 -146.65 -22.85
C ARG A 447 -12.71 -147.56 -22.05
N GLU A 448 -13.99 -147.19 -21.90
CA GLU A 448 -15.01 -148.01 -21.23
C GLU A 448 -15.36 -149.28 -22.03
N LEU A 449 -15.20 -149.25 -23.36
CA LEU A 449 -15.30 -150.45 -24.21
C LEU A 449 -14.14 -151.44 -23.99
N ILE A 450 -12.92 -150.94 -23.76
CA ILE A 450 -11.73 -151.77 -23.47
C ILE A 450 -11.87 -152.46 -22.10
N VAL A 451 -12.49 -151.81 -21.12
CA VAL A 451 -12.73 -152.35 -19.76
C VAL A 451 -13.71 -153.55 -19.77
N HIS A 452 -14.56 -153.69 -20.79
CA HIS A 452 -15.56 -154.76 -20.84
C HIS A 452 -15.02 -156.17 -21.16
N LEU A 453 -13.74 -156.33 -21.52
CA LEU A 453 -13.16 -157.61 -21.93
C LEU A 453 -12.28 -158.31 -20.87
N GLN A 454 -12.09 -157.75 -19.67
CA GLN A 454 -11.37 -158.42 -18.58
C GLN A 454 -12.14 -158.41 -17.25
N LYS A 455 -12.99 -159.43 -17.06
CA LYS A 455 -13.60 -159.78 -15.78
C LYS A 455 -12.85 -160.95 -15.11
N ARG A 456 -12.28 -160.73 -13.91
CA ARG A 456 -12.65 -161.47 -12.67
C ARG A 456 -11.90 -160.92 -11.44
N PRO A 457 -12.35 -161.24 -10.21
CA PRO A 457 -12.21 -160.36 -9.05
C PRO A 457 -11.21 -160.88 -8.02
N ASP A 458 -10.99 -160.09 -6.96
CA ASP A 458 -11.22 -160.45 -5.55
C ASP A 458 -11.00 -159.14 -4.72
N ALA A 459 -11.94 -158.67 -3.89
CA ALA A 459 -12.54 -159.23 -2.66
C ALA A 459 -11.66 -158.99 -1.42
N MET A 460 -12.17 -158.15 -0.49
CA MET A 460 -11.70 -157.96 0.90
C MET A 460 -10.28 -157.33 1.09
N ASP A 461 -9.95 -156.62 2.17
CA ASP A 461 -10.78 -156.11 3.29
C ASP A 461 -10.16 -154.84 3.94
N ALA A 462 -10.95 -154.20 4.80
CA ALA A 462 -10.58 -153.49 6.05
C ALA A 462 -9.57 -152.30 6.06
N GLY A 463 -8.60 -152.19 5.15
CA GLY A 463 -7.49 -151.22 5.26
C GLY A 463 -7.78 -149.77 4.85
N VAL A 464 -8.93 -149.49 4.21
CA VAL A 464 -9.22 -148.16 3.62
C VAL A 464 -9.85 -147.19 4.63
N LYS A 465 -10.70 -147.68 5.54
CA LYS A 465 -11.46 -146.84 6.49
C LYS A 465 -10.57 -146.07 7.48
N GLU A 466 -9.41 -146.61 7.82
CA GLU A 466 -8.43 -145.94 8.70
C GLU A 466 -7.72 -144.79 7.96
N LYS A 467 -7.39 -144.97 6.68
CA LYS A 467 -6.84 -143.89 5.84
C LYS A 467 -7.86 -142.79 5.56
N ASP A 468 -9.14 -143.14 5.40
CA ASP A 468 -10.20 -142.13 5.26
C ASP A 468 -10.42 -141.31 6.55
N LEU A 469 -10.24 -141.91 7.73
CA LEU A 469 -10.24 -141.17 9.01
C LEU A 469 -9.03 -140.23 9.14
N ILE A 470 -7.84 -140.65 8.71
CA ILE A 470 -6.65 -139.79 8.66
C ILE A 470 -6.83 -138.66 7.62
N ILE A 471 -7.45 -138.94 6.47
CA ILE A 471 -7.79 -137.92 5.46
C ILE A 471 -8.86 -136.95 5.98
N ALA A 472 -9.81 -137.41 6.78
CA ALA A 472 -10.80 -136.55 7.44
C ALA A 472 -10.16 -135.63 8.49
N ASP A 473 -9.25 -136.15 9.31
CA ASP A 473 -8.51 -135.34 10.30
C ASP A 473 -7.58 -134.34 9.63
N LEU A 474 -6.80 -134.74 8.61
CA LEU A 474 -5.96 -133.81 7.82
C LEU A 474 -6.79 -132.74 7.08
N LYS A 475 -8.02 -133.05 6.64
CA LYS A 475 -8.95 -132.05 6.10
C LYS A 475 -9.45 -131.09 7.17
N LEU A 476 -9.73 -131.57 8.39
CA LEU A 476 -10.12 -130.73 9.52
C LEU A 476 -8.97 -129.80 9.95
N GLN A 477 -7.75 -130.32 10.01
CA GLN A 477 -6.53 -129.52 10.25
C GLN A 477 -6.30 -128.48 9.16
N LEU A 478 -6.45 -128.83 7.87
CA LEU A 478 -6.39 -127.88 6.76
C LEU A 478 -7.49 -126.81 6.83
N GLN A 479 -8.71 -127.17 7.24
CA GLN A 479 -9.80 -126.22 7.41
C GLN A 479 -9.54 -125.27 8.60
N GLY A 480 -8.97 -125.77 9.70
CA GLY A 480 -8.51 -124.97 10.83
C GLY A 480 -7.38 -124.01 10.44
N LEU A 481 -6.39 -124.49 9.67
CA LEU A 481 -5.31 -123.66 9.13
C LEU A 481 -5.81 -122.61 8.14
N GLU A 482 -6.78 -122.92 7.29
CA GLU A 482 -7.39 -121.95 6.36
C GLU A 482 -8.26 -120.90 7.10
N GLN A 483 -8.95 -121.28 8.17
CA GLN A 483 -9.62 -120.33 9.06
C GLN A 483 -8.62 -119.44 9.81
N HIS A 484 -7.55 -120.02 10.37
CA HIS A 484 -6.48 -119.28 11.03
C HIS A 484 -5.81 -118.29 10.07
N LYS A 485 -5.50 -118.72 8.84
CA LYS A 485 -5.00 -117.89 7.73
C LYS A 485 -5.96 -116.77 7.36
N LYS A 486 -7.28 -117.01 7.32
CA LYS A 486 -8.29 -115.95 7.09
C LYS A 486 -8.36 -114.94 8.22
N VAL A 487 -8.29 -115.39 9.48
CA VAL A 487 -8.23 -114.49 10.65
C VAL A 487 -6.93 -113.68 10.63
N MET A 488 -5.79 -114.31 10.37
CA MET A 488 -4.49 -113.67 10.29
C MET A 488 -4.43 -112.67 9.12
N ASN A 489 -4.91 -113.02 7.93
CA ASN A 489 -5.03 -112.09 6.80
C ASN A 489 -5.94 -110.91 7.13
N LYS A 490 -7.02 -111.11 7.90
CA LYS A 490 -7.91 -110.03 8.36
C LYS A 490 -7.22 -109.14 9.41
N GLN A 491 -6.40 -109.72 10.30
CA GLN A 491 -5.56 -108.96 11.23
C GLN A 491 -4.49 -108.15 10.49
N VAL A 492 -3.80 -108.74 9.51
CA VAL A 492 -2.81 -108.06 8.66
C VAL A 492 -3.47 -106.94 7.84
N ALA A 493 -4.63 -107.18 7.23
CA ALA A 493 -5.37 -106.14 6.51
C ALA A 493 -5.81 -105.00 7.45
N ASN A 494 -6.26 -105.32 8.67
CA ASN A 494 -6.63 -104.33 9.67
C ASN A 494 -5.43 -103.52 10.19
N THR A 495 -4.27 -104.14 10.41
CA THR A 495 -3.06 -103.42 10.87
C THR A 495 -2.46 -102.56 9.77
N ILE A 496 -2.45 -103.03 8.51
CA ILE A 496 -2.09 -102.21 7.34
C ILE A 496 -3.04 -101.01 7.22
N LYS A 497 -4.35 -101.22 7.36
CA LYS A 497 -5.33 -100.13 7.33
C LYS A 497 -5.10 -99.15 8.47
N GLN A 498 -4.96 -99.61 9.71
CA GLN A 498 -4.66 -98.75 10.86
C GLN A 498 -3.38 -97.93 10.64
N HIS A 499 -2.34 -98.52 10.05
CA HIS A 499 -1.11 -97.80 9.74
C HIS A 499 -1.34 -96.71 8.67
N ALA A 500 -2.16 -96.97 7.65
CA ALA A 500 -2.55 -95.96 6.67
C ALA A 500 -3.39 -94.82 7.31
N ASP A 501 -4.39 -95.18 8.12
CA ASP A 501 -5.23 -94.24 8.87
C ASP A 501 -4.38 -93.35 9.81
N PHE A 502 -3.36 -93.92 10.49
CA PHE A 502 -2.40 -93.17 11.31
C PHE A 502 -1.45 -92.29 10.48
N GLU A 503 -1.04 -92.70 9.28
CA GLU A 503 -0.19 -91.88 8.41
C GLU A 503 -0.97 -90.68 7.84
N GLU A 504 -2.23 -90.87 7.49
CA GLU A 504 -3.15 -89.80 7.06
C GLU A 504 -3.43 -88.82 8.20
N LEU A 505 -3.74 -89.31 9.40
CA LEU A 505 -3.88 -88.47 10.60
C LEU A 505 -2.57 -87.71 10.91
N GLY A 506 -1.42 -88.34 10.71
CA GLY A 506 -0.10 -87.71 10.87
C GLY A 506 0.19 -86.62 9.84
N LYS A 507 -0.35 -86.73 8.62
CA LYS A 507 -0.30 -85.66 7.60
C LYS A 507 -1.20 -84.49 8.00
N HIS A 508 -2.45 -84.76 8.37
CA HIS A 508 -3.38 -83.73 8.83
C HIS A 508 -2.91 -83.00 10.09
N TYR A 509 -2.26 -83.69 11.03
CA TYR A 509 -1.66 -83.05 12.20
C TYR A 509 -0.52 -82.08 11.82
N LYS A 510 0.34 -82.45 10.85
CA LYS A 510 1.38 -81.56 10.32
C LYS A 510 0.80 -80.37 9.55
N GLU A 511 -0.24 -80.60 8.75
CA GLU A 511 -0.97 -79.54 8.04
C GLU A 511 -1.61 -78.55 9.02
N ALA A 512 -2.24 -79.04 10.08
CA ALA A 512 -2.82 -78.21 11.14
C ALA A 512 -1.75 -77.40 11.91
N LEU A 513 -0.60 -78.01 12.23
CA LEU A 513 0.53 -77.29 12.84
C LEU A 513 1.07 -76.18 11.94
N GLN A 514 1.18 -76.43 10.62
CA GLN A 514 1.61 -75.40 9.66
C GLN A 514 0.58 -74.25 9.62
N GLN A 515 -0.71 -74.56 9.51
CA GLN A 515 -1.78 -73.55 9.54
C GLN A 515 -1.76 -72.71 10.83
N ILE A 516 -1.52 -73.34 12.00
CA ILE A 516 -1.37 -72.62 13.28
C ILE A 516 -0.14 -71.70 13.26
N SER A 517 0.96 -72.12 12.65
CA SER A 517 2.16 -71.29 12.47
C SER A 517 1.87 -70.07 11.58
N ASP A 518 1.27 -70.29 10.41
CA ASP A 518 0.95 -69.25 9.43
C ASP A 518 -0.08 -68.24 9.99
N LEU A 519 -1.07 -68.72 10.74
CA LEU A 519 -2.05 -67.88 11.46
C LEU A 519 -1.39 -67.06 12.58
N LYS A 520 -0.40 -67.62 13.28
CA LYS A 520 0.36 -66.89 14.32
C LYS A 520 1.27 -65.81 13.72
N GLU A 521 1.91 -66.09 12.58
CA GLU A 521 2.72 -65.09 11.87
C GLU A 521 1.85 -63.96 11.32
N THR A 522 0.73 -64.28 10.66
CA THR A 522 -0.20 -63.27 10.17
C THR A 522 -0.80 -62.42 11.29
N LEU A 523 -1.12 -63.00 12.46
CA LEU A 523 -1.56 -62.26 13.64
C LEU A 523 -0.49 -61.31 14.19
N ASN A 524 0.79 -61.71 14.19
CA ASN A 524 1.88 -60.83 14.59
C ASN A 524 2.03 -59.64 13.61
N VAL A 525 1.91 -59.90 12.30
CA VAL A 525 1.98 -58.86 11.26
C VAL A 525 0.79 -57.90 11.34
N THR A 526 -0.43 -58.37 11.62
CA THR A 526 -1.60 -57.49 11.80
C THR A 526 -1.50 -56.67 13.08
N ASN A 527 -1.05 -57.24 14.20
CA ASN A 527 -0.80 -56.49 15.44
C ASN A 527 0.24 -55.38 15.25
N ALA A 528 1.36 -55.66 14.58
CA ALA A 528 2.38 -54.66 14.28
C ALA A 528 1.84 -53.51 13.40
N LYS A 529 1.00 -53.83 12.41
CA LYS A 529 0.29 -52.82 11.60
C LYS A 529 -0.68 -51.98 12.43
N LEU A 530 -1.43 -52.60 13.35
CA LEU A 530 -2.40 -51.92 14.20
C LEU A 530 -1.71 -50.97 15.21
N GLU A 531 -0.57 -51.37 15.78
CA GLU A 531 0.27 -50.47 16.57
C GLU A 531 0.78 -49.26 15.77
N MET A 532 1.25 -49.49 14.54
CA MET A 532 1.72 -48.41 13.67
C MET A 532 0.58 -47.46 13.31
N GLN A 533 -0.60 -47.99 13.01
CA GLN A 533 -1.81 -47.22 12.75
C GLN A 533 -2.23 -46.38 13.97
N SER A 534 -2.19 -46.95 15.18
CA SER A 534 -2.47 -46.23 16.43
C SER A 534 -1.50 -45.06 16.66
N LYS A 535 -0.20 -45.29 16.45
CA LYS A 535 0.84 -44.23 16.55
C LYS A 535 0.58 -43.10 15.54
N LEU A 536 0.24 -43.43 14.29
CA LEU A 536 -0.12 -42.45 13.26
C LEU A 536 -1.41 -41.69 13.59
N GLU A 537 -2.42 -42.36 14.13
CA GLU A 537 -3.69 -41.72 14.50
C GLU A 537 -3.50 -40.72 15.65
N VAL A 538 -2.69 -41.06 16.66
CA VAL A 538 -2.33 -40.14 17.76
C VAL A 538 -1.57 -38.93 17.23
N GLN A 539 -0.64 -39.13 16.28
CA GLN A 539 0.08 -38.01 15.63
C GLN A 539 -0.88 -37.11 14.83
N LEU A 540 -1.80 -37.70 14.06
CA LEU A 540 -2.80 -36.95 13.30
C LEU A 540 -3.73 -36.14 14.22
N ARG A 541 -4.22 -36.74 15.32
CA ARG A 541 -5.02 -36.05 16.35
C ARG A 541 -4.27 -34.85 16.95
N LYS A 542 -2.95 -34.98 17.17
CA LYS A 542 -2.10 -33.88 17.69
C LYS A 542 -1.97 -32.72 16.69
N GLU A 543 -1.74 -33.00 15.40
CA GLU A 543 -1.67 -31.95 14.38
C GLU A 543 -3.04 -31.29 14.14
N VAL A 544 -4.14 -32.05 14.18
CA VAL A 544 -5.50 -31.50 14.13
C VAL A 544 -5.79 -30.55 15.31
N SER A 545 -5.31 -30.85 16.52
CA SER A 545 -5.44 -29.92 17.67
C SER A 545 -4.69 -28.61 17.41
N LYS A 546 -3.43 -28.69 16.98
CA LYS A 546 -2.63 -27.50 16.63
C LYS A 546 -3.30 -26.66 15.55
N MET A 547 -3.85 -27.27 14.50
CA MET A 547 -4.56 -26.54 13.44
C MET A 547 -5.84 -25.85 13.95
N ARG A 548 -6.56 -26.45 14.91
CA ARG A 548 -7.72 -25.81 15.55
C ARG A 548 -7.31 -24.63 16.42
N GLU A 549 -6.28 -24.77 17.25
CA GLU A 549 -5.72 -23.68 18.07
C GLU A 549 -5.19 -22.52 17.21
N GLN A 550 -4.51 -22.86 16.11
CA GLN A 550 -4.07 -21.94 15.08
C GLN A 550 -5.28 -21.17 14.51
N SER A 551 -6.31 -21.86 14.02
CA SER A 551 -7.53 -21.26 13.48
C SER A 551 -8.24 -20.31 14.46
N VAL A 552 -8.38 -20.69 15.74
CA VAL A 552 -8.99 -19.84 16.78
C VAL A 552 -8.24 -18.52 16.95
N VAL A 553 -6.91 -18.55 16.96
CA VAL A 553 -6.11 -17.33 17.12
C VAL A 553 -6.10 -16.48 15.81
N ASP A 554 -6.29 -17.07 14.63
CA ASP A 554 -6.41 -16.33 13.36
C ASP A 554 -7.78 -15.66 13.28
N GLN A 555 -8.83 -16.35 13.74
CA GLN A 555 -10.16 -15.76 13.90
C GLN A 555 -10.15 -14.58 14.88
N LYS A 556 -9.41 -14.66 16.01
CA LYS A 556 -9.22 -13.52 16.93
C LYS A 556 -8.49 -12.35 16.26
N LEU A 557 -7.43 -12.62 15.50
CA LEU A 557 -6.70 -11.59 14.74
C LEU A 557 -7.58 -10.93 13.68
N LEU A 558 -8.43 -11.69 12.98
CA LEU A 558 -9.37 -11.17 12.00
C LEU A 558 -10.43 -10.28 12.65
N ARG A 559 -11.00 -10.65 13.82
CA ARG A 559 -11.93 -9.78 14.56
C ARG A 559 -11.29 -8.44 14.95
N ALA A 560 -10.10 -8.48 15.56
CA ALA A 560 -9.38 -7.26 15.94
C ALA A 560 -9.07 -6.35 14.73
N ARG A 561 -8.75 -6.94 13.57
CA ARG A 561 -8.60 -6.19 12.31
C ARG A 561 -9.91 -5.59 11.82
N SER A 562 -11.01 -6.32 11.88
CA SER A 562 -12.34 -5.80 11.50
C SER A 562 -12.80 -4.67 12.42
N GLU A 563 -12.55 -4.77 13.73
CA GLU A 563 -12.82 -3.71 14.72
C GLU A 563 -11.99 -2.45 14.43
N LEU A 564 -10.70 -2.60 14.11
CA LEU A 564 -9.84 -1.50 13.69
C LEU A 564 -10.31 -0.85 12.38
N ILE A 565 -10.73 -1.65 11.39
CA ILE A 565 -11.30 -1.12 10.13
C ILE A 565 -12.58 -0.33 10.41
N ALA A 566 -13.47 -0.83 11.26
CA ALA A 566 -14.71 -0.14 11.63
C ALA A 566 -14.44 1.19 12.37
N THR A 567 -13.47 1.24 13.29
CA THR A 567 -13.11 2.49 13.99
C THR A 567 -12.45 3.50 13.05
N LEU A 568 -11.58 3.06 12.13
CA LEU A 568 -10.98 3.93 11.10
C LEU A 568 -12.02 4.46 10.11
N GLN A 569 -12.95 3.63 9.66
CA GLN A 569 -14.07 4.05 8.80
C GLN A 569 -14.96 5.08 9.50
N LYS A 570 -15.31 4.84 10.76
CA LYS A 570 -16.07 5.81 11.57
C LYS A 570 -15.32 7.14 11.72
N ASN A 571 -14.04 7.11 12.08
CA ASN A 571 -13.22 8.33 12.22
C ASN A 571 -13.10 9.11 10.89
N GLY A 572 -13.03 8.40 9.75
CA GLY A 572 -13.09 9.02 8.43
C GLY A 572 -14.43 9.74 8.17
N GLN A 573 -15.55 9.10 8.52
CA GLN A 573 -16.89 9.69 8.41
C GLN A 573 -17.09 10.89 9.35
N ASP A 574 -16.63 10.78 10.60
CA ASP A 574 -16.68 11.86 11.59
C ASP A 574 -15.80 13.06 11.14
N SER A 575 -14.66 12.78 10.50
CA SER A 575 -13.80 13.82 9.90
C SER A 575 -14.45 14.49 8.67
N SER A 576 -15.12 13.72 7.80
CA SER A 576 -15.84 14.25 6.63
C SER A 576 -16.99 15.15 7.07
N THR A 577 -17.83 14.70 8.01
CA THR A 577 -18.97 15.49 8.50
C THR A 577 -18.51 16.78 9.19
N LYS A 578 -17.38 16.76 9.90
CA LYS A 578 -16.75 17.98 10.44
C LYS A 578 -16.23 18.92 9.34
N LEU A 579 -15.68 18.38 8.25
CA LEU A 579 -15.25 19.17 7.09
C LEU A 579 -16.46 19.87 6.44
N ASP A 580 -17.56 19.14 6.23
CA ASP A 580 -18.80 19.67 5.68
C ASP A 580 -19.36 20.80 6.57
N GLN A 581 -19.39 20.62 7.89
CA GLN A 581 -19.77 21.67 8.85
C GLN A 581 -18.89 22.92 8.74
N MET A 582 -17.58 22.77 8.56
CA MET A 582 -16.68 23.92 8.35
C MET A 582 -16.97 24.62 7.01
N TYR A 583 -17.28 23.89 5.93
CA TYR A 583 -17.69 24.50 4.66
C TYR A 583 -18.99 25.30 4.80
N TYR A 584 -19.99 24.79 5.52
CA TYR A 584 -21.21 25.56 5.81
C TYR A 584 -20.89 26.85 6.60
N GLN A 585 -20.08 26.77 7.67
CA GLN A 585 -19.68 27.95 8.45
C GLN A 585 -18.86 28.97 7.66
N VAL A 586 -18.02 28.54 6.72
CA VAL A 586 -17.29 29.43 5.81
C VAL A 586 -18.27 30.13 4.87
N SER A 587 -19.22 29.40 4.29
CA SER A 587 -20.28 29.97 3.44
C SER A 587 -21.12 31.02 4.18
N GLU A 588 -21.51 30.75 5.44
CA GLU A 588 -22.20 31.73 6.29
C GLU A 588 -21.34 32.99 6.53
N LYS A 589 -20.05 32.83 6.83
CA LYS A 589 -19.12 33.96 7.01
C LYS A 589 -18.91 34.76 5.72
N ASP A 590 -18.83 34.10 4.57
CA ASP A 590 -18.74 34.78 3.27
C ASP A 590 -20.01 35.59 2.97
N THR A 591 -21.21 35.09 3.31
CA THR A 591 -22.43 35.90 3.19
C THR A 591 -22.43 37.11 4.13
N LEU A 592 -21.92 36.97 5.36
CA LEU A 592 -21.78 38.07 6.32
C LEU A 592 -20.75 39.12 5.83
N ILE A 593 -19.60 38.67 5.31
CA ILE A 593 -18.59 39.56 4.71
C ILE A 593 -19.18 40.35 3.55
N ASN A 594 -19.97 39.71 2.68
CA ASN A 594 -20.66 40.39 1.59
C ASN A 594 -21.69 41.42 2.08
N GLN A 595 -22.42 41.14 3.17
CA GLN A 595 -23.32 42.12 3.80
C GLN A 595 -22.55 43.33 4.36
N VAL A 596 -21.44 43.11 5.07
CA VAL A 596 -20.59 44.18 5.61
C VAL A 596 -19.97 45.02 4.49
N ASN A 597 -19.50 44.40 3.40
CA ASN A 597 -19.00 45.11 2.23
C ASN A 597 -20.08 45.99 1.58
N ASN A 598 -21.32 45.51 1.46
CA ASN A 598 -22.42 46.32 0.94
C ASN A 598 -22.75 47.52 1.84
N GLN A 599 -22.74 47.33 3.17
CA GLN A 599 -22.90 48.44 4.13
C GLN A 599 -21.76 49.46 4.03
N LEU A 600 -20.52 48.99 3.90
CA LEU A 600 -19.34 49.85 3.73
C LEU A 600 -19.43 50.67 2.43
N MET A 601 -19.81 50.05 1.32
CA MET A 601 -20.04 50.74 0.04
C MET A 601 -21.14 51.80 0.16
N SER A 602 -22.25 51.49 0.84
CA SER A 602 -23.33 52.46 1.09
C SER A 602 -22.86 53.63 1.95
N LYS A 603 -21.99 53.41 2.95
CA LYS A 603 -21.41 54.48 3.76
C LYS A 603 -20.36 55.31 3.02
N GLU A 604 -19.56 54.71 2.16
CA GLU A 604 -18.65 55.45 1.28
C GLU A 604 -19.42 56.38 0.33
N GLU A 605 -20.55 55.92 -0.22
CA GLU A 605 -21.44 56.75 -1.05
C GLU A 605 -22.08 57.90 -0.24
N GLU A 606 -22.54 57.66 0.98
CA GLU A 606 -22.99 58.73 1.90
C GLU A 606 -21.89 59.77 2.15
N PHE A 607 -20.67 59.33 2.47
CA PHE A 607 -19.53 60.24 2.69
C PHE A 607 -19.18 61.05 1.44
N GLN A 608 -19.18 60.41 0.26
CA GLN A 608 -18.89 61.08 -1.00
C GLN A 608 -19.94 62.14 -1.35
N ASN A 609 -21.23 61.85 -1.08
CA ASN A 609 -22.33 62.80 -1.25
C ASN A 609 -22.24 63.98 -0.27
N LEU A 610 -21.91 63.73 1.00
CA LEU A 610 -21.66 64.77 2.00
C LEU A 610 -20.44 65.63 1.62
N TYR A 611 -19.35 65.02 1.17
CA TYR A 611 -18.13 65.73 0.76
C TYR A 611 -18.37 66.58 -0.50
N GLY A 612 -19.15 66.07 -1.47
CA GLY A 612 -19.60 66.84 -2.63
C GLY A 612 -20.44 68.05 -2.23
N THR A 613 -21.39 67.86 -1.31
CA THR A 613 -22.25 68.93 -0.77
C THR A 613 -21.42 70.00 -0.03
N LEU A 614 -20.52 69.58 0.86
CA LEU A 614 -19.61 70.47 1.59
C LEU A 614 -18.71 71.25 0.64
N THR A 615 -18.18 70.61 -0.40
CA THR A 615 -17.34 71.26 -1.43
C THR A 615 -18.14 72.30 -2.21
N HIS A 616 -19.38 71.99 -2.59
CA HIS A 616 -20.28 72.95 -3.24
C HIS A 616 -20.59 74.15 -2.34
N LYS A 617 -20.99 73.93 -1.09
CA LYS A 617 -21.23 75.01 -0.11
C LYS A 617 -19.98 75.86 0.12
N GLN A 618 -18.80 75.25 0.20
CA GLN A 618 -17.54 75.97 0.40
C GLN A 618 -17.08 76.75 -0.86
N MET A 619 -17.49 76.36 -2.08
CA MET A 619 -17.34 77.21 -3.26
C MET A 619 -18.31 78.40 -3.24
N GLU A 620 -19.56 78.17 -2.84
CA GLU A 620 -20.58 79.23 -2.76
C GLU A 620 -20.23 80.29 -1.71
N VAL A 621 -19.74 79.90 -0.53
CA VAL A 621 -19.22 80.84 0.48
C VAL A 621 -18.12 81.73 -0.10
N ARG A 622 -17.15 81.17 -0.86
CA ARG A 622 -16.08 81.97 -1.50
C ARG A 622 -16.61 82.93 -2.57
N ARG A 623 -17.67 82.54 -3.28
CA ARG A 623 -18.37 83.41 -4.23
C ARG A 623 -19.02 84.59 -3.50
N GLN A 624 -19.67 84.33 -2.37
CA GLN A 624 -20.29 85.34 -1.51
C GLN A 624 -19.25 86.27 -0.86
N GLU A 625 -18.14 85.73 -0.32
CA GLU A 625 -17.00 86.50 0.19
C GLU A 625 -16.46 87.48 -0.86
N HIS A 626 -16.32 87.03 -2.12
CA HIS A 626 -15.88 87.87 -3.23
C HIS A 626 -16.90 89.00 -3.55
N ILE A 627 -18.20 88.70 -3.56
CA ILE A 627 -19.25 89.71 -3.76
C ILE A 627 -19.25 90.73 -2.63
N ILE A 628 -19.12 90.29 -1.37
CA ILE A 628 -19.01 91.17 -0.20
C ILE A 628 -17.79 92.08 -0.31
N LYS A 629 -16.65 91.58 -0.81
CA LYS A 629 -15.45 92.40 -1.05
C LYS A 629 -15.70 93.49 -2.09
N LEU A 630 -16.32 93.16 -3.22
CA LEU A 630 -16.69 94.13 -4.26
C LEU A 630 -17.66 95.19 -3.72
N LEU A 631 -18.67 94.80 -2.93
CA LEU A 631 -19.61 95.73 -2.31
C LEU A 631 -18.93 96.65 -1.29
N LYS A 632 -17.95 96.15 -0.52
CA LYS A 632 -17.14 96.97 0.40
C LYS A 632 -16.28 97.99 -0.36
N GLU A 633 -15.63 97.58 -1.45
CA GLU A 633 -14.83 98.47 -2.32
C GLU A 633 -15.72 99.54 -2.98
N GLN A 634 -16.90 99.16 -3.49
CA GLN A 634 -17.87 100.09 -4.05
C GLN A 634 -18.39 101.08 -3.01
N ASN A 635 -18.74 100.62 -1.80
CA ASN A 635 -19.22 101.49 -0.73
C ASN A 635 -18.13 102.43 -0.25
N SER A 636 -16.88 101.97 -0.10
CA SER A 636 -15.73 102.82 0.22
C SER A 636 -15.53 103.92 -0.83
N ARG A 637 -15.59 103.60 -2.13
CA ARG A 637 -15.51 104.58 -3.22
C ARG A 637 -16.65 105.60 -3.17
N VAL A 638 -17.88 105.16 -2.87
CA VAL A 638 -19.04 106.06 -2.72
C VAL A 638 -18.91 106.95 -1.48
N SER A 639 -18.44 106.43 -0.35
CA SER A 639 -18.16 107.22 0.86
C SER A 639 -17.10 108.29 0.61
N LEU A 640 -16.00 107.94 -0.07
CA LEU A 640 -14.96 108.90 -0.43
C LEU A 640 -15.49 110.00 -1.38
N LEU A 641 -16.32 109.62 -2.36
CA LEU A 641 -16.95 110.60 -3.25
C LEU A 641 -17.93 111.54 -2.52
N ARG A 642 -18.64 111.05 -1.48
CA ARG A 642 -19.45 111.92 -0.61
C ARG A 642 -18.58 112.86 0.20
N ALA A 643 -17.57 112.34 0.92
CA ALA A 643 -16.66 113.16 1.72
C ALA A 643 -16.00 114.28 0.89
N ASN A 644 -15.51 113.98 -0.31
CA ASN A 644 -14.95 114.98 -1.22
C ASN A 644 -16.00 116.00 -1.73
N GLN A 645 -17.28 115.62 -1.79
CA GLN A 645 -18.36 116.54 -2.15
C GLN A 645 -18.79 117.40 -0.97
N ASP A 646 -18.83 116.83 0.25
CA ASP A 646 -19.11 117.55 1.49
C ASP A 646 -18.00 118.58 1.78
N GLU A 647 -16.73 118.23 1.53
CA GLU A 647 -15.59 119.17 1.57
C GLU A 647 -15.77 120.34 0.58
N ARG A 648 -16.13 120.04 -0.69
CA ARG A 648 -16.43 121.09 -1.68
C ARG A 648 -17.63 121.96 -1.31
N ASN A 649 -18.66 121.36 -0.71
CA ASN A 649 -19.83 122.08 -0.23
C ASN A 649 -19.41 123.04 0.90
N ALA A 650 -18.59 122.57 1.85
CA ALA A 650 -18.03 123.42 2.91
C ALA A 650 -17.18 124.57 2.34
N THR A 651 -16.30 124.33 1.36
CA THR A 651 -15.55 125.44 0.71
C THR A 651 -16.46 126.42 -0.01
N MET A 652 -17.54 125.96 -0.66
CA MET A 652 -18.53 126.86 -1.28
C MET A 652 -19.32 127.64 -0.22
N GLU A 653 -19.63 127.06 0.94
CA GLU A 653 -20.25 127.78 2.06
C GLU A 653 -19.32 128.85 2.63
N GLU A 654 -18.03 128.56 2.80
CA GLU A 654 -17.01 129.56 3.17
C GLU A 654 -16.88 130.69 2.14
N GLU A 655 -16.87 130.37 0.84
CA GLU A 655 -16.90 131.36 -0.24
C GLU A 655 -18.16 132.22 -0.19
N ILE A 656 -19.34 131.63 0.01
CA ILE A 656 -20.61 132.35 0.18
C ILE A 656 -20.58 133.26 1.41
N ILE A 657 -20.00 132.81 2.52
CA ILE A 657 -19.81 133.63 3.73
C ILE A 657 -18.85 134.80 3.44
N ASN A 658 -17.73 134.56 2.77
CA ASN A 658 -16.77 135.60 2.39
C ASN A 658 -17.36 136.61 1.40
N LEU A 659 -18.14 136.17 0.42
CA LEU A 659 -18.86 137.05 -0.50
C LEU A 659 -19.92 137.88 0.23
N LYS A 660 -20.72 137.28 1.13
CA LYS A 660 -21.67 138.01 1.99
C LYS A 660 -20.97 139.05 2.86
N ASN A 661 -19.84 138.69 3.49
CA ASN A 661 -19.04 139.61 4.30
C ASN A 661 -18.48 140.77 3.45
N THR A 662 -18.02 140.49 2.23
CA THR A 662 -17.50 141.49 1.29
C THR A 662 -18.60 142.45 0.82
N ILE A 663 -19.80 141.93 0.51
CA ILE A 663 -20.98 142.75 0.18
C ILE A 663 -21.38 143.62 1.39
N CYS A 664 -21.50 143.04 2.59
CA CYS A 664 -21.79 143.78 3.82
C CYS A 664 -20.72 144.84 4.16
N ALA A 665 -19.45 144.62 3.79
CA ALA A 665 -18.38 145.60 3.94
C ALA A 665 -18.46 146.73 2.89
N GLY A 666 -18.94 146.43 1.68
CA GLY A 666 -19.27 147.43 0.66
C GLY A 666 -20.45 148.31 1.06
N TRP A 667 -21.50 147.71 1.62
CA TRP A 667 -22.70 148.42 2.13
C TRP A 667 -22.44 149.26 3.40
N ARG A 668 -21.25 149.21 4.01
CA ARG A 668 -20.81 150.14 5.07
C ARG A 668 -19.91 151.29 4.58
N ARG A 669 -19.71 151.42 3.26
CA ARG A 669 -18.98 152.55 2.63
C ARG A 669 -19.88 153.47 1.79
N HIS A 670 -21.19 153.26 1.87
CA HIS A 670 -22.24 154.18 1.46
C HIS A 670 -23.09 154.53 2.68
#